data_AF-A0A1G9N011-F1
#
_entry.id   AF-A0A1G9N011-F1
#
_cell.length_a   1.000
_cell.length_b   1.000
_cell.length_c   1.000
_cell.angle_alpha   90.00
_cell.angle_beta   90.00
_cell.angle_gamma   90.00
#
_symmetry.space_group_name_H-M   'P 1'
#
loop_
_entity.id
_entity.type
_entity.pdbx_description
1 polymer ?
#
loop_
_entity_poly.entity_id
_entity_poly.type
_entity_poly.pdbx_seq_one_letter_code
_entity_poly.pdbx_strand_id
1 'polypeptide(L)'
;MANRTPTPPRMSRRGRYVLILLVGAIVLLSVLGWLVSLRTDYLWYDSVGYTSVFSTMMWTRLAMFGAFTLAMAAWCGLNLYLAYRFRPDTWPATSEQEGLERYRELISPRAGWWIGGVAIVVGVFAGMSAQSRWETWLLFREGGQFDWTDPVLGMNAGFYVFRLPFWQFLIGFGFAAIVVGLLASLSAYYLYGALRFSGQGDRMTNVARIHLSVLVALFLGLKAVAYYFDRFDFTTQENQVTDIVGGGYTEMTALMNAKNALIWVSVIAAVVILVFSWGFTRSLALPAAALGLVVVTAIAAGGIYPAVVRNFQVEPNRPQREGEYAQHTMDGTRYAYGMEELETTTYSVASQPNAETMSADQSTVPFVRLIDPFVVSDAFTQAQQPRSFYDFNEKLDIDRYTYTDENGQEVTQDFVVGLRELNPSQLTDEQQDWTVAHTVYTHGWGFVSASTTESDNGAPCFTSGVLSDDPGNCQIGNDIIDVEKPQIYYGLLNNEYAIVGVPGDETPREYDRPTDVAVVDEDSEEDPAEEIGDDRYTTYEGDGGVDIGSIGNRLLYAWEFQEPRFLLSSQINEESQLLYNRNIRERVQMVAPFLTVEADPYPAVVDGEIVWIVDGYTTTNEFPYSDRVNLADATNDTYSGQGVANQASEEVNYIRSSVKAVVNAYDGSVKLYEFDEEDPILQAWNEIYGGDLVIPKEETPESLVAHFRYPQDLFKIQRSLLQRYHVDESRTFIEGGEAWATTNDPSQAQSVTQPAYYVYATYPEQDQPYFQLTSTFTPRNRENALASLMSGYYDEDGNPRLTVYDVVGGDDQSVRQIHQIITSTSEVVTTLRDATQAGTTVEWGNLLALPVGDGILYLEPMYLRRQAGGQGEDLPRLTNVAISYGGYVGFAPTFEEAVAMVVEKYVSGAPSEAEQTEGEEGETESPSETPTTEAPTTEAPPAADPPEVEAAIDNVIAAQAAYEQAQASGTNEEEGRALDDLLAALDQLAAAREAAGQ
;
A
#
# COMPACT_ATOMS: atom_id res chain seq x y z
N MET A 1 -24.68 53.98 39.16
CA MET A 1 -24.09 54.20 37.83
C MET A 1 -24.26 52.91 37.04
N ALA A 2 -25.13 52.90 36.03
CA ALA A 2 -25.38 51.73 35.20
C ALA A 2 -24.30 51.66 34.11
N ASN A 3 -23.47 50.62 34.14
CA ASN A 3 -22.53 50.31 33.06
C ASN A 3 -23.33 49.97 31.80
N ARG A 4 -23.40 50.91 30.86
CA ARG A 4 -23.86 50.67 29.51
C ARG A 4 -22.85 49.73 28.84
N THR A 5 -23.27 48.51 28.56
CA THR A 5 -22.51 47.61 27.68
C THR A 5 -22.36 48.27 26.29
N PRO A 6 -21.17 48.24 25.68
CA PRO A 6 -20.95 48.84 24.37
C PRO A 6 -21.80 48.13 23.31
N THR A 7 -22.56 48.90 22.53
CA THR A 7 -23.20 48.39 21.31
C THR A 7 -22.11 47.91 20.34
N PRO A 8 -22.19 46.68 19.79
CA PRO A 8 -21.25 46.24 18.78
C PRO A 8 -21.31 47.19 17.58
N PRO A 9 -20.18 47.53 16.96
CA PRO A 9 -20.15 48.47 15.84
C PRO A 9 -21.05 47.95 14.71
N ARG A 10 -22.10 48.69 14.38
CA ARG A 10 -22.91 48.42 13.18
C ARG A 10 -22.01 48.70 11.97
N MET A 11 -21.65 47.65 11.21
CA MET A 11 -20.98 47.81 9.92
C MET A 11 -21.70 48.89 9.10
N SER A 12 -20.94 49.84 8.56
CA SER A 12 -21.48 50.85 7.66
C SER A 12 -22.12 50.15 6.44
N ARG A 13 -23.14 50.74 5.82
CA ARG A 13 -23.76 50.17 4.60
C ARG A 13 -22.70 49.86 3.53
N ARG A 14 -21.66 50.70 3.43
CA ARG A 14 -20.52 50.50 2.53
C ARG A 14 -19.67 49.27 2.92
N GLY A 15 -19.33 49.11 4.20
CA GLY A 15 -18.60 47.93 4.69
C GLY A 15 -19.35 46.62 4.44
N ARG A 16 -20.68 46.61 4.57
CA ARG A 16 -21.52 45.45 4.22
C ARG A 16 -21.51 45.13 2.73
N TYR A 17 -21.59 46.13 1.85
CA TYR A 17 -21.52 45.90 0.40
C TYR A 17 -20.12 45.44 -0.04
N VAL A 18 -19.06 45.99 0.54
CA VAL A 18 -17.68 45.55 0.28
C VAL A 18 -17.46 44.12 0.73
N LEU A 19 -17.95 43.74 1.93
CA LEU A 19 -17.88 42.35 2.40
C LEU A 19 -18.66 41.40 1.49
N ILE A 20 -19.88 41.76 1.09
CA ILE A 20 -20.68 40.94 0.15
C ILE A 20 -19.97 40.79 -1.20
N LEU A 21 -19.36 41.87 -1.70
CA LEU A 21 -18.64 41.84 -2.97
C LEU A 21 -17.37 41.00 -2.88
N LEU A 22 -16.61 41.12 -1.78
CA LEU A 22 -15.43 40.29 -1.53
C LEU A 22 -15.79 38.82 -1.40
N VAL A 23 -16.79 38.47 -0.58
CA VAL A 23 -17.25 37.09 -0.42
C VAL A 23 -17.80 36.57 -1.75
N GLY A 24 -18.57 37.38 -2.48
CA GLY A 24 -19.06 37.03 -3.81
C GLY A 24 -17.95 36.80 -4.82
N ALA A 25 -16.89 37.61 -4.78
CA ALA A 25 -15.72 37.47 -5.65
C ALA A 25 -14.92 36.21 -5.30
N ILE A 26 -14.70 35.91 -4.01
CA ILE A 26 -14.03 34.68 -3.57
C ILE A 26 -14.83 33.46 -4.04
N VAL A 27 -16.14 33.43 -3.79
CA VAL A 27 -17.00 32.32 -4.24
C VAL A 27 -16.97 32.20 -5.76
N LEU A 28 -17.02 33.30 -6.49
CA LEU A 28 -16.96 33.30 -7.95
C LEU A 28 -15.60 32.75 -8.45
N LEU A 29 -14.48 33.18 -7.87
CA LEU A 29 -13.15 32.70 -8.23
C LEU A 29 -12.97 31.23 -7.88
N SER A 30 -13.47 30.77 -6.73
CA SER A 30 -13.44 29.35 -6.34
C SER A 30 -14.28 28.50 -7.30
N VAL A 31 -15.47 28.96 -7.69
CA VAL A 31 -16.32 28.26 -8.67
C VAL A 31 -15.66 28.26 -10.06
N LEU A 32 -15.04 29.37 -10.46
CA LEU A 32 -14.34 29.45 -11.74
C LEU A 32 -13.12 28.52 -11.76
N GLY A 33 -12.32 28.49 -10.70
CA GLY A 33 -11.19 27.57 -10.58
C GLY A 33 -11.64 26.11 -10.63
N TRP A 34 -12.71 25.76 -9.93
CA TRP A 34 -13.31 24.43 -10.02
C TRP A 34 -13.79 24.08 -11.44
N LEU A 35 -14.38 25.04 -12.17
CA LEU A 35 -14.79 24.84 -13.57
C LEU A 35 -13.62 24.71 -14.54
N VAL A 36 -12.50 25.40 -14.28
CA VAL A 36 -11.27 25.27 -15.06
C VAL A 36 -10.70 23.85 -14.88
N SER A 37 -10.47 23.43 -13.64
CA SER A 37 -10.00 22.08 -13.31
C SER A 37 -10.94 21.01 -13.90
N LEU A 38 -12.25 21.16 -13.73
CA LEU A 38 -13.23 20.25 -14.33
C LEU A 38 -13.07 20.12 -15.86
N ARG A 39 -12.73 21.22 -16.55
CA ARG A 39 -12.55 21.20 -18.00
C ARG A 39 -11.20 20.64 -18.41
N THR A 40 -10.12 20.98 -17.71
CA THR A 40 -8.78 20.44 -17.98
C THR A 40 -8.71 18.94 -17.68
N ASP A 41 -9.37 18.48 -16.61
CA ASP A 41 -9.52 17.07 -16.30
C ASP A 41 -10.29 16.36 -17.43
N TYR A 42 -11.44 16.90 -17.85
CA TYR A 42 -12.20 16.33 -18.96
C TYR A 42 -11.37 16.21 -20.24
N LEU A 43 -10.57 17.25 -20.58
CA LEU A 43 -9.71 17.22 -21.76
C LEU A 43 -8.62 16.14 -21.65
N TRP A 44 -8.07 15.93 -20.46
CA TRP A 44 -7.12 14.84 -20.21
C TRP A 44 -7.77 13.47 -20.41
N TYR A 45 -8.92 13.22 -19.79
CA TYR A 45 -9.63 11.95 -19.95
C TYR A 45 -10.06 11.70 -21.40
N ASP A 46 -10.29 12.76 -22.19
CA ASP A 46 -10.55 12.68 -23.62
C ASP A 46 -9.32 12.24 -24.40
N SER A 47 -8.13 12.78 -24.08
CA SER A 47 -6.88 12.40 -24.76
C SER A 47 -6.46 10.96 -24.47
N VAL A 48 -6.72 10.42 -23.27
CA VAL A 48 -6.45 9.01 -22.96
C VAL A 48 -7.60 8.04 -23.32
N GLY A 49 -8.76 8.55 -23.75
CA GLY A 49 -9.90 7.72 -24.14
C GLY A 49 -10.83 7.24 -23.00
N TYR A 50 -10.66 7.74 -21.77
CA TYR A 50 -11.37 7.29 -20.56
C TYR A 50 -12.43 8.29 -20.05
N THR A 51 -13.10 9.03 -20.94
CA THR A 51 -14.14 10.02 -20.55
C THR A 51 -15.34 9.42 -19.81
N SER A 52 -15.61 8.12 -19.98
CA SER A 52 -16.62 7.38 -19.23
C SER A 52 -16.31 7.39 -17.73
N VAL A 53 -15.05 7.20 -17.34
CA VAL A 53 -14.60 7.18 -15.94
C VAL A 53 -14.89 8.52 -15.26
N PHE A 54 -14.43 9.60 -15.89
CA PHE A 54 -14.65 10.96 -15.41
C PHE A 54 -16.13 11.30 -15.30
N SER A 55 -16.90 11.04 -16.36
CA SER A 55 -18.31 11.43 -16.41
C SER A 55 -19.16 10.65 -15.40
N THR A 56 -18.97 9.34 -15.28
CA THR A 56 -19.65 8.50 -14.29
C THR A 56 -19.33 8.93 -12.87
N MET A 57 -18.05 9.17 -12.55
CA MET A 57 -17.63 9.67 -11.23
C MET A 57 -18.28 11.03 -10.93
N MET A 58 -18.17 12.00 -11.84
CA MET A 58 -18.65 13.37 -11.66
C MET A 58 -20.17 13.43 -11.47
N TRP A 59 -20.94 12.77 -12.35
CA TRP A 59 -22.41 12.77 -12.27
C TRP A 59 -22.90 12.05 -11.02
N THR A 60 -22.23 10.98 -10.60
CA THR A 60 -22.58 10.26 -9.37
C THR A 60 -22.31 11.11 -8.14
N ARG A 61 -21.14 11.75 -8.04
CA ARG A 61 -20.81 12.69 -6.96
C ARG A 61 -21.84 13.82 -6.89
N LEU A 62 -22.19 14.41 -8.03
CA LEU A 62 -23.20 15.48 -8.10
C LEU A 62 -24.61 14.98 -7.72
N ALA A 63 -24.99 13.77 -8.13
CA ALA A 63 -26.26 13.15 -7.77
C ALA A 63 -26.35 12.88 -6.27
N MET A 64 -25.31 12.31 -5.67
CA MET A 64 -25.20 12.09 -4.22
C MET A 64 -25.25 13.43 -3.46
N PHE A 65 -24.46 14.43 -3.89
CA PHE A 65 -24.50 15.77 -3.32
C PHE A 65 -25.92 16.34 -3.32
N GLY A 66 -26.56 16.38 -4.51
CA GLY A 66 -27.89 16.95 -4.69
C GLY A 66 -28.97 16.21 -3.89
N ALA A 67 -28.99 14.87 -3.95
CA ALA A 67 -29.99 14.05 -3.28
C ALA A 67 -29.94 14.22 -1.76
N PHE A 68 -28.75 14.10 -1.16
CA PHE A 68 -28.59 14.18 0.30
C PHE A 68 -28.67 15.63 0.82
N THR A 69 -28.27 16.63 0.03
CA THR A 69 -28.55 18.03 0.35
C THR A 69 -30.05 18.31 0.42
N LEU A 70 -30.80 17.88 -0.59
CA LEU A 70 -32.25 18.07 -0.61
C LEU A 70 -32.94 17.32 0.53
N ALA A 71 -32.53 16.07 0.79
CA ALA A 71 -33.09 15.26 1.88
C ALA A 71 -32.86 15.90 3.25
N MET A 72 -31.63 16.30 3.56
CA MET A 72 -31.29 16.92 4.84
C MET A 72 -31.89 18.32 4.98
N ALA A 73 -31.87 19.14 3.93
CA ALA A 73 -32.50 20.46 3.95
C ALA A 73 -34.01 20.35 4.15
N ALA A 74 -34.68 19.43 3.45
CA ALA A 74 -36.10 19.19 3.64
C ALA A 74 -36.41 18.73 5.07
N TRP A 75 -35.62 17.80 5.61
CA TRP A 75 -35.80 17.30 6.98
C TRP A 75 -35.57 18.38 8.05
N CYS A 76 -34.46 19.12 7.97
CA CYS A 76 -34.13 20.21 8.90
C CYS A 76 -35.16 21.34 8.79
N GLY A 77 -35.51 21.73 7.56
CA GLY A 77 -36.52 22.75 7.27
C GLY A 77 -37.90 22.36 7.80
N LEU A 78 -38.31 21.10 7.65
CA LEU A 78 -39.56 20.58 8.21
C LEU A 78 -39.58 20.68 9.73
N ASN A 79 -38.53 20.23 10.41
CA ASN A 79 -38.42 20.29 11.88
C ASN A 79 -38.49 21.73 12.41
N LEU A 80 -37.72 22.65 11.79
CA LEU A 80 -37.76 24.08 12.11
C LEU A 80 -39.12 24.71 11.83
N TYR A 81 -39.76 24.34 10.71
CA TYR A 81 -41.09 24.80 10.35
C TYR A 81 -42.15 24.33 11.36
N LEU A 82 -42.14 23.05 11.76
CA LEU A 82 -43.05 22.52 12.77
C LEU A 82 -42.83 23.23 14.12
N ALA A 83 -41.57 23.45 14.52
CA ALA A 83 -41.26 24.17 15.74
C ALA A 83 -41.76 25.63 15.71
N TYR A 84 -41.60 26.32 14.56
CA TYR A 84 -42.13 27.68 14.36
C TYR A 84 -43.66 27.73 14.30
N ARG A 85 -44.30 26.74 13.68
CA ARG A 85 -45.75 26.64 13.50
C ARG A 85 -46.50 26.36 14.80
N PHE A 86 -45.86 25.62 15.71
CA PHE A 86 -46.40 25.26 17.03
C PHE A 86 -45.84 26.13 18.17
N ARG A 87 -45.35 27.34 17.85
CA ARG A 87 -44.93 28.31 18.86
C ARG A 87 -46.11 28.77 19.73
N PRO A 88 -45.90 29.12 21.01
CA PRO A 88 -46.93 29.71 21.86
C PRO A 88 -47.31 31.12 21.39
N ASP A 89 -48.60 31.48 21.46
CA ASP A 89 -49.11 32.81 21.08
C ASP A 89 -48.80 33.90 22.11
N THR A 90 -48.49 33.53 23.37
CA THR A 90 -48.20 34.46 24.47
C THR A 90 -46.84 34.18 25.12
N TRP A 91 -46.05 35.24 25.32
CA TRP A 91 -44.69 35.15 25.89
C TRP A 91 -44.69 35.50 27.39
N PRO A 92 -44.08 34.68 28.25
CA PRO A 92 -43.91 35.02 29.66
C PRO A 92 -42.69 35.93 29.87
N ALA A 93 -42.87 37.02 30.62
CA ALA A 93 -41.80 37.92 31.03
C ALA A 93 -40.89 37.24 32.07
N THR A 94 -39.81 36.62 31.60
CA THR A 94 -38.73 36.04 32.42
C THR A 94 -37.40 36.64 31.96
N SER A 95 -36.44 36.85 32.86
CA SER A 95 -35.16 37.51 32.57
C SER A 95 -34.33 36.79 31.48
N GLU A 96 -34.38 35.45 31.41
CA GLU A 96 -33.80 34.66 30.31
C GLU A 96 -34.45 34.95 28.95
N GLN A 97 -35.76 35.24 28.94
CA GLN A 97 -36.51 35.49 27.70
C GLN A 97 -36.41 36.95 27.22
N GLU A 98 -36.17 37.91 28.10
CA GLU A 98 -35.88 39.31 27.74
C GLU A 98 -34.59 39.43 26.89
N GLY A 99 -33.58 38.61 27.15
CA GLY A 99 -32.36 38.56 26.33
C GLY A 99 -32.59 38.01 24.91
N LEU A 100 -33.58 37.14 24.75
CA LEU A 100 -33.94 36.50 23.47
C LEU A 100 -34.90 37.33 22.62
N GLU A 101 -35.62 38.31 23.21
CA GLU A 101 -36.52 39.21 22.47
C GLU A 101 -35.81 39.91 21.31
N ARG A 102 -34.57 40.36 21.52
CA ARG A 102 -33.78 41.03 20.48
C ARG A 102 -33.46 40.13 19.28
N TYR A 103 -33.25 38.83 19.50
CA TYR A 103 -33.04 37.85 18.42
C TYR A 103 -34.36 37.52 17.73
N ARG A 104 -35.46 37.40 18.48
CA ARG A 104 -36.81 37.17 17.92
C ARG A 104 -37.26 38.33 17.03
N GLU A 105 -37.02 39.58 17.42
CA GLU A 105 -37.35 40.76 16.61
C GLU A 105 -36.59 40.78 15.26
N LEU A 106 -35.37 40.25 15.22
CA LEU A 106 -34.57 40.13 14.00
C LEU A 106 -35.01 38.96 13.11
N ILE A 107 -35.38 37.82 13.70
CA ILE A 107 -35.65 36.56 12.98
C ILE A 107 -37.12 36.45 12.56
N SER A 108 -38.06 36.79 13.45
CA SER A 108 -39.50 36.52 13.28
C SER A 108 -40.14 37.19 12.04
N PRO A 109 -39.79 38.44 11.65
CA PRO A 109 -40.36 39.06 10.45
C PRO A 109 -39.98 38.35 9.15
N ARG A 110 -38.90 37.55 9.16
CA ARG A 110 -38.40 36.79 8.00
C ARG A 110 -38.12 35.33 8.35
N ALA A 111 -38.92 34.74 9.24
CA ALA A 111 -38.68 33.40 9.75
C ALA A 111 -38.55 32.35 8.64
N GLY A 112 -39.38 32.43 7.59
CA GLY A 112 -39.27 31.53 6.44
C GLY A 112 -37.92 31.60 5.71
N TRP A 113 -37.34 32.79 5.56
CA TRP A 113 -36.01 32.96 4.95
C TRP A 113 -34.89 32.41 5.83
N TRP A 114 -34.99 32.57 7.15
CA TRP A 114 -34.01 32.01 8.08
C TRP A 114 -34.10 30.50 8.16
N ILE A 115 -35.31 29.94 8.20
CA ILE A 115 -35.53 28.48 8.17
C ILE A 115 -34.97 27.90 6.87
N GLY A 116 -35.31 28.49 5.72
CA GLY A 116 -34.77 28.08 4.43
C GLY A 116 -33.24 28.21 4.36
N GLY A 117 -32.68 29.33 4.85
CA GLY A 117 -31.24 29.56 4.86
C GLY A 117 -30.47 28.55 5.72
N VAL A 118 -30.93 28.30 6.95
CA VAL A 118 -30.31 27.28 7.83
C VAL A 118 -30.45 25.89 7.24
N ALA A 119 -31.64 25.54 6.74
CA ALA A 119 -31.89 24.24 6.11
C ALA A 119 -30.97 24.00 4.90
N ILE A 120 -30.79 24.99 4.02
CA ILE A 120 -29.89 24.89 2.86
C ILE A 120 -28.45 24.72 3.32
N VAL A 121 -27.96 25.53 4.26
CA VAL A 121 -26.58 25.43 4.75
C VAL A 121 -26.31 24.05 5.34
N VAL A 122 -27.18 23.57 6.22
CA VAL A 122 -27.06 22.23 6.82
C VAL A 122 -27.17 21.12 5.77
N GLY A 123 -28.06 21.28 4.79
CA GLY A 123 -28.18 20.34 3.67
C GLY A 123 -26.92 20.30 2.82
N VAL A 124 -26.31 21.44 2.52
CA VAL A 124 -25.08 21.53 1.72
C VAL A 124 -23.92 20.80 2.41
N PHE A 125 -23.76 20.94 3.74
CA PHE A 125 -22.77 20.15 4.48
C PHE A 125 -23.04 18.64 4.41
N ALA A 126 -24.31 18.22 4.52
CA ALA A 126 -24.66 16.81 4.40
C ALA A 126 -24.43 16.26 2.99
N GLY A 127 -24.73 17.04 1.94
CA GLY A 127 -24.43 16.66 0.56
C GLY A 127 -22.94 16.59 0.27
N MET A 128 -22.14 17.54 0.77
CA MET A 128 -20.67 17.50 0.67
C MET A 128 -20.09 16.24 1.30
N SER A 129 -20.64 15.82 2.45
CA SER A 129 -20.24 14.56 3.09
C SER A 129 -20.75 13.31 2.37
N ALA A 130 -21.88 13.39 1.67
CA ALA A 130 -22.45 12.25 0.95
C ALA A 130 -21.77 11.99 -0.40
N GLN A 131 -21.35 13.03 -1.11
CA GLN A 131 -20.68 12.85 -2.41
C GLN A 131 -19.35 12.12 -2.32
N SER A 132 -18.68 12.12 -1.16
CA SER A 132 -17.44 11.35 -0.98
C SER A 132 -17.69 9.85 -0.88
N ARG A 133 -18.95 9.40 -0.78
CA ARG A 133 -19.37 7.99 -0.75
C ARG A 133 -19.90 7.49 -2.09
N TRP A 134 -19.43 8.09 -3.19
CA TRP A 134 -19.88 7.80 -4.54
C TRP A 134 -19.55 6.35 -4.96
N GLU A 135 -18.35 5.84 -4.62
CA GLU A 135 -17.94 4.44 -4.86
C GLU A 135 -18.87 3.47 -4.15
N THR A 136 -19.13 3.71 -2.85
CA THR A 136 -20.05 2.90 -2.04
C THR A 136 -21.45 2.79 -2.67
N TRP A 137 -21.94 3.87 -3.29
CA TRP A 137 -23.22 3.85 -3.99
C TRP A 137 -23.18 3.07 -5.31
N LEU A 138 -22.11 3.22 -6.10
CA LEU A 138 -21.97 2.50 -7.38
C LEU A 138 -21.82 1.00 -7.15
N LEU A 139 -20.96 0.61 -6.22
CA LEU A 139 -20.78 -0.77 -5.81
C LEU A 139 -22.06 -1.36 -5.20
N PHE A 140 -22.83 -0.59 -4.43
CA PHE A 140 -24.14 -1.03 -3.95
C PHE A 140 -25.11 -1.38 -5.09
N ARG A 141 -25.01 -0.68 -6.24
CA ARG A 141 -25.90 -0.87 -7.38
C ARG A 141 -25.51 -2.06 -8.25
N GLU A 142 -24.22 -2.18 -8.58
CA GLU A 142 -23.71 -3.18 -9.53
C GLU A 142 -22.95 -4.35 -8.86
N GLY A 143 -22.81 -4.35 -7.54
CA GLY A 143 -22.02 -5.35 -6.82
C GLY A 143 -22.50 -6.80 -7.05
N GLY A 144 -21.51 -7.66 -7.30
CA GLY A 144 -21.68 -9.09 -7.59
C GLY A 144 -21.78 -9.99 -6.36
N GLN A 145 -21.52 -11.27 -6.58
CA GLN A 145 -21.41 -12.30 -5.55
C GLN A 145 -20.03 -12.93 -5.64
N PHE A 146 -19.44 -13.23 -4.49
CA PHE A 146 -18.19 -13.99 -4.42
C PHE A 146 -18.50 -15.48 -4.36
N ASP A 147 -17.54 -16.34 -4.67
CA ASP A 147 -17.65 -17.77 -4.36
C ASP A 147 -17.31 -18.08 -2.89
N TRP A 148 -17.66 -17.16 -1.99
CA TRP A 148 -17.51 -17.30 -0.55
C TRP A 148 -18.80 -16.92 0.16
N THR A 149 -19.25 -17.80 1.06
CA THR A 149 -20.41 -17.57 1.91
C THR A 149 -19.98 -17.62 3.36
N ASP A 150 -20.36 -16.59 4.13
CA ASP A 150 -20.12 -16.52 5.57
C ASP A 150 -20.63 -17.81 6.26
N PRO A 151 -19.72 -18.59 6.90
CA PRO A 151 -20.06 -19.88 7.48
C PRO A 151 -21.00 -19.79 8.70
N VAL A 152 -21.10 -18.61 9.34
CA VAL A 152 -21.92 -18.40 10.54
C VAL A 152 -23.27 -17.77 10.22
N LEU A 153 -23.32 -16.71 9.41
CA LEU A 153 -24.57 -16.01 9.09
C LEU A 153 -25.19 -16.42 7.74
N GLY A 154 -24.48 -17.18 6.91
CA GLY A 154 -24.98 -17.70 5.64
C GLY A 154 -25.21 -16.64 4.56
N MET A 155 -24.58 -15.47 4.71
CA MET A 155 -24.64 -14.38 3.73
C MET A 155 -23.42 -14.46 2.80
N ASN A 156 -23.62 -14.26 1.51
CA ASN A 156 -22.52 -14.16 0.56
C ASN A 156 -21.59 -12.99 0.90
N ALA A 157 -20.28 -13.12 0.68
CA ALA A 157 -19.31 -12.05 0.94
C ALA A 157 -19.68 -10.71 0.25
N GLY A 158 -20.34 -10.78 -0.91
CA GLY A 158 -20.81 -9.60 -1.66
C GLY A 158 -21.85 -8.78 -0.92
N PHE A 159 -22.56 -9.34 0.06
CA PHE A 159 -23.39 -8.55 0.97
C PHE A 159 -22.54 -7.61 1.83
N TYR A 160 -21.42 -8.10 2.37
CA TYR A 160 -20.52 -7.34 3.25
C TYR A 160 -19.73 -6.31 2.46
N VAL A 161 -19.17 -6.69 1.31
CA VAL A 161 -18.34 -5.80 0.48
C VAL A 161 -19.17 -4.73 -0.22
N PHE A 162 -20.28 -5.10 -0.87
CA PHE A 162 -21.00 -4.17 -1.75
C PHE A 162 -22.21 -3.50 -1.10
N ARG A 163 -22.94 -4.19 -0.21
CA ARG A 163 -24.27 -3.73 0.22
C ARG A 163 -24.29 -3.14 1.62
N LEU A 164 -23.63 -3.79 2.57
CA LEU A 164 -23.60 -3.40 3.97
C LEU A 164 -23.07 -1.95 4.19
N PRO A 165 -21.99 -1.50 3.51
CA PRO A 165 -21.45 -0.16 3.76
C PRO A 165 -22.42 0.95 3.37
N PHE A 166 -23.21 0.76 2.30
CA PHE A 166 -24.25 1.72 1.92
C PHE A 166 -25.41 1.74 2.92
N TRP A 167 -25.84 0.59 3.44
CA TRP A 167 -26.85 0.54 4.50
C TRP A 167 -26.38 1.23 5.77
N GLN A 168 -25.14 0.98 6.19
CA GLN A 168 -24.52 1.66 7.34
C GLN A 168 -24.43 3.18 7.11
N PHE A 169 -24.06 3.61 5.89
CA PHE A 169 -24.06 5.02 5.51
C PHE A 169 -25.46 5.66 5.64
N LEU A 170 -26.51 5.00 5.13
CA LEU A 170 -27.89 5.48 5.25
C LEU A 170 -28.36 5.56 6.72
N ILE A 171 -27.98 4.59 7.55
CA ILE A 171 -28.26 4.58 8.98
C ILE A 171 -27.55 5.75 9.67
N GLY A 172 -26.26 5.97 9.37
CA GLY A 172 -25.47 7.09 9.87
C GLY A 172 -26.07 8.44 9.46
N PHE A 173 -26.45 8.59 8.19
CA PHE A 173 -27.16 9.77 7.70
C PHE A 173 -28.51 9.97 8.42
N GLY A 174 -29.26 8.90 8.65
CA GLY A 174 -30.51 8.93 9.41
C GLY A 174 -30.31 9.42 10.85
N PHE A 175 -29.26 8.96 11.54
CA PHE A 175 -28.91 9.45 12.87
C PHE A 175 -28.55 10.94 12.85
N ALA A 176 -27.70 11.35 11.91
CA ALA A 176 -27.34 12.75 11.75
C ALA A 176 -28.58 13.61 11.49
N ALA A 177 -29.48 13.17 10.61
CA ALA A 177 -30.74 13.87 10.32
C ALA A 177 -31.61 14.01 11.58
N ILE A 178 -31.81 12.94 12.35
CA ILE A 178 -32.60 12.99 13.59
C ILE A 178 -31.96 13.92 14.62
N VAL A 179 -30.65 13.84 14.83
CA VAL A 179 -29.92 14.70 15.77
C VAL A 179 -30.00 16.17 15.36
N VAL A 180 -29.75 16.47 14.09
CA VAL A 180 -29.90 17.83 13.53
C VAL A 180 -31.34 18.32 13.70
N GLY A 181 -32.34 17.49 13.39
CA GLY A 181 -33.75 17.82 13.56
C GLY A 181 -34.12 18.07 15.03
N LEU A 182 -33.56 17.29 15.95
CA LEU A 182 -33.73 17.44 17.39
C LEU A 182 -33.11 18.76 17.88
N LEU A 183 -31.86 19.03 17.53
CA LEU A 183 -31.16 20.26 17.89
C LEU A 183 -31.85 21.48 17.31
N ALA A 184 -32.20 21.45 16.02
CA ALA A 184 -32.91 22.53 15.34
C ALA A 184 -34.28 22.79 16.01
N SER A 185 -35.04 21.74 16.32
CA SER A 185 -36.32 21.85 17.02
C SER A 185 -36.13 22.39 18.44
N LEU A 186 -35.14 21.91 19.19
CA LEU A 186 -34.85 22.33 20.55
C LEU A 186 -34.42 23.81 20.60
N SER A 187 -33.53 24.23 19.71
CA SER A 187 -33.12 25.63 19.54
C SER A 187 -34.31 26.51 19.17
N ALA A 188 -35.18 26.08 18.25
CA ALA A 188 -36.38 26.83 17.88
C ALA A 188 -37.38 26.91 19.05
N TYR A 189 -37.62 25.82 19.78
CA TYR A 189 -38.53 25.82 20.93
C TYR A 189 -38.00 26.65 22.10
N TYR A 190 -36.69 26.65 22.33
CA TYR A 190 -36.05 27.54 23.29
C TYR A 190 -36.16 29.01 22.84
N LEU A 191 -35.82 29.29 21.57
CA LEU A 191 -35.91 30.63 21.00
C LEU A 191 -37.34 31.17 21.09
N TYR A 192 -38.39 30.40 20.80
CA TYR A 192 -39.78 30.86 20.85
C TYR A 192 -40.50 30.63 22.20
N GLY A 193 -39.78 30.17 23.23
CA GLY A 193 -40.29 30.08 24.61
C GLY A 193 -41.23 28.89 24.89
N ALA A 194 -41.26 27.90 24.00
CA ALA A 194 -41.97 26.63 24.17
C ALA A 194 -41.24 25.64 25.09
N LEU A 195 -39.92 25.82 25.29
CA LEU A 195 -39.06 25.11 26.24
C LEU A 195 -38.44 26.11 27.22
N ARG A 196 -38.39 25.77 28.52
CA ARG A 196 -37.85 26.64 29.58
C ARG A 196 -37.02 25.84 30.58
N PHE A 197 -35.90 26.41 31.03
CA PHE A 197 -35.04 25.80 32.05
C PHE A 197 -35.35 26.30 33.47
N SER A 198 -35.91 27.51 33.61
CA SER A 198 -36.24 28.15 34.90
C SER A 198 -37.69 28.72 34.95
N GLY A 199 -38.27 28.81 36.16
CA GLY A 199 -39.63 29.36 36.42
C GLY A 199 -40.66 28.40 37.05
N GLN A 200 -41.72 28.94 37.67
CA GLN A 200 -42.88 28.17 38.18
C GLN A 200 -43.89 27.91 37.04
N GLY A 201 -44.23 26.63 36.79
CA GLY A 201 -45.18 26.22 35.73
C GLY A 201 -44.68 25.02 34.92
N ASP A 202 -45.42 24.64 33.88
CA ASP A 202 -45.04 23.54 32.96
C ASP A 202 -43.82 23.97 32.12
N ARG A 203 -42.72 23.20 32.19
CA ARG A 203 -41.41 23.57 31.59
C ARG A 203 -41.36 23.40 30.07
N MET A 204 -42.31 22.67 29.50
CA MET A 204 -42.41 22.41 28.06
C MET A 204 -43.89 22.30 27.64
N THR A 205 -44.24 22.89 26.50
CA THR A 205 -45.60 22.75 25.94
C THR A 205 -45.90 21.31 25.51
N ASN A 206 -47.17 20.90 25.54
CA ASN A 206 -47.56 19.55 25.11
C ASN A 206 -47.16 19.24 23.66
N VAL A 207 -47.27 20.21 22.75
CA VAL A 207 -46.92 20.00 21.34
C VAL A 207 -45.41 19.86 21.15
N ALA A 208 -44.61 20.70 21.82
CA ALA A 208 -43.15 20.55 21.81
C ALA A 208 -42.71 19.22 22.43
N ARG A 209 -43.37 18.78 23.51
CA ARG A 209 -43.14 17.46 24.12
C ARG A 209 -43.42 16.33 23.13
N ILE A 210 -44.56 16.34 22.44
CA ILE A 210 -44.90 15.30 21.46
C ILE A 210 -43.89 15.30 20.31
N HIS A 211 -43.57 16.45 19.73
CA HIS A 211 -42.63 16.53 18.61
C HIS A 211 -41.23 16.02 18.98
N LEU A 212 -40.66 16.48 20.10
CA LEU A 212 -39.35 16.00 20.56
C LEU A 212 -39.38 14.51 20.93
N SER A 213 -40.45 14.03 21.55
CA SER A 213 -40.62 12.61 21.85
C SER A 213 -40.73 11.75 20.58
N VAL A 214 -41.35 12.25 19.51
CA VAL A 214 -41.38 11.55 18.21
C VAL A 214 -39.96 11.44 17.64
N LEU A 215 -39.16 12.51 17.70
CA LEU A 215 -37.77 12.46 17.24
C LEU A 215 -36.92 11.47 18.07
N VAL A 216 -37.10 11.44 19.39
CA VAL A 216 -36.43 10.45 20.26
C VAL A 216 -36.91 9.02 19.97
N ALA A 217 -38.21 8.82 19.73
CA ALA A 217 -38.73 7.51 19.35
C ALA A 217 -38.21 7.05 17.98
N LEU A 218 -38.09 7.95 17.01
CA LEU A 218 -37.45 7.68 15.71
C LEU A 218 -35.98 7.32 15.90
N PHE A 219 -35.26 8.02 16.79
CA PHE A 219 -33.87 7.70 17.13
C PHE A 219 -33.75 6.26 17.67
N LEU A 220 -34.62 5.86 18.59
CA LEU A 220 -34.62 4.49 19.14
C LEU A 220 -35.07 3.44 18.13
N GLY A 221 -36.04 3.76 17.27
CA GLY A 221 -36.43 2.90 16.16
C GLY A 221 -35.28 2.68 15.18
N LEU A 222 -34.55 3.75 14.84
CA LEU A 222 -33.35 3.66 14.01
C LEU A 222 -32.22 2.89 14.72
N LYS A 223 -32.08 3.00 16.05
CA LYS A 223 -31.16 2.15 16.82
C LYS A 223 -31.52 0.68 16.73
N ALA A 224 -32.81 0.31 16.70
CA ALA A 224 -33.21 -1.08 16.49
C ALA A 224 -32.79 -1.59 15.10
N VAL A 225 -32.90 -0.75 14.06
CA VAL A 225 -32.39 -1.08 12.72
C VAL A 225 -30.87 -1.18 12.72
N ALA A 226 -30.17 -0.24 13.37
CA ALA A 226 -28.72 -0.29 13.51
C ALA A 226 -28.28 -1.59 14.18
N TYR A 227 -28.84 -1.97 15.33
CA TYR A 227 -28.51 -3.23 16.00
C TYR A 227 -28.77 -4.48 15.15
N TYR A 228 -29.68 -4.43 14.18
CA TYR A 228 -29.87 -5.54 13.24
C TYR A 228 -28.67 -5.68 12.30
N PHE A 229 -28.15 -4.55 11.79
CA PHE A 229 -27.00 -4.51 10.90
C PHE A 229 -25.66 -4.67 11.64
N ASP A 230 -25.51 -4.12 12.85
CA ASP A 230 -24.32 -4.28 13.72
C ASP A 230 -23.94 -5.74 13.99
N ARG A 231 -24.85 -6.70 13.74
CA ARG A 231 -24.58 -8.14 13.89
C ARG A 231 -23.66 -8.67 12.80
N PHE A 232 -23.70 -8.07 11.61
CA PHE A 232 -22.85 -8.45 10.48
C PHE A 232 -21.43 -7.93 10.67
N ASP A 233 -21.26 -6.76 11.32
CA ASP A 233 -19.92 -6.21 11.59
C ASP A 233 -19.04 -7.14 12.44
N PHE A 234 -19.61 -8.09 13.18
CA PHE A 234 -18.82 -9.06 13.94
C PHE A 234 -17.96 -9.94 13.03
N THR A 235 -18.30 -10.13 11.76
CA THR A 235 -17.49 -10.96 10.85
C THR A 235 -16.29 -10.21 10.27
N THR A 236 -16.28 -8.88 10.35
CA THR A 236 -15.21 -8.01 9.80
C THR A 236 -14.41 -7.28 10.88
N GLN A 237 -14.77 -7.45 12.15
CA GLN A 237 -14.08 -6.90 13.32
C GLN A 237 -13.05 -7.87 13.89
N GLU A 238 -11.98 -7.31 14.45
CA GLU A 238 -10.94 -8.05 15.15
C GLU A 238 -11.44 -8.64 16.48
N ASN A 239 -11.11 -9.90 16.71
CA ASN A 239 -11.41 -10.64 17.92
C ASN A 239 -10.33 -10.39 18.99
N GLN A 240 -10.74 -9.80 20.12
CA GLN A 240 -9.88 -9.45 21.25
C GLN A 240 -9.24 -10.64 21.98
N VAL A 241 -9.66 -11.88 21.71
CA VAL A 241 -9.12 -13.09 22.34
C VAL A 241 -8.05 -13.73 21.46
N THR A 242 -8.25 -13.71 20.15
CA THR A 242 -7.40 -14.41 19.18
C THR A 242 -6.50 -13.51 18.36
N ASP A 243 -6.73 -12.19 18.38
CA ASP A 243 -6.02 -11.17 17.57
C ASP A 243 -6.05 -11.55 16.08
N ILE A 244 -7.25 -11.92 15.62
CA ILE A 244 -7.57 -12.20 14.21
C ILE A 244 -8.94 -11.60 13.88
N VAL A 245 -9.19 -11.27 12.63
CA VAL A 245 -10.49 -10.78 12.17
C VAL A 245 -11.54 -11.88 12.08
N GLY A 246 -12.75 -11.56 12.51
CA GLY A 246 -13.89 -12.47 12.52
C GLY A 246 -14.34 -12.80 13.94
N GLY A 247 -15.65 -12.75 14.16
CA GLY A 247 -16.23 -12.90 15.48
C GLY A 247 -16.03 -14.31 16.01
N GLY A 248 -15.44 -14.40 17.20
CA GLY A 248 -15.22 -15.65 17.91
C GLY A 248 -16.45 -16.17 18.65
N TYR A 249 -16.20 -17.09 19.58
CA TYR A 249 -17.26 -17.72 20.36
C TYR A 249 -18.05 -16.69 21.18
N THR A 250 -17.37 -15.73 21.79
CA THR A 250 -18.00 -14.68 22.61
C THR A 250 -18.89 -13.78 21.75
N GLU A 251 -18.40 -13.37 20.59
CA GLU A 251 -19.08 -12.47 19.68
C GLU A 251 -20.33 -13.15 19.10
N MET A 252 -20.18 -14.37 18.56
CA MET A 252 -21.24 -15.08 17.87
C MET A 252 -22.29 -15.69 18.81
N THR A 253 -21.92 -15.99 20.06
CA THR A 253 -22.88 -16.54 21.04
C THR A 253 -23.41 -15.48 22.00
N ALA A 254 -22.55 -14.65 22.59
CA ALA A 254 -22.96 -13.71 23.63
C ALA A 254 -23.42 -12.36 23.07
N LEU A 255 -22.57 -11.70 22.27
CA LEU A 255 -22.86 -10.37 21.71
C LEU A 255 -23.98 -10.41 20.68
N MET A 256 -24.03 -11.43 19.82
CA MET A 256 -25.12 -11.66 18.87
C MET A 256 -26.50 -11.69 19.57
N ASN A 257 -26.60 -12.45 20.66
CA ASN A 257 -27.82 -12.55 21.46
C ASN A 257 -28.15 -11.24 22.18
N ALA A 258 -27.13 -10.51 22.65
CA ALA A 258 -27.31 -9.18 23.22
C ALA A 258 -27.88 -8.18 22.20
N LYS A 259 -27.34 -8.13 20.98
CA LYS A 259 -27.87 -7.28 19.89
C LYS A 259 -29.32 -7.64 19.58
N ASN A 260 -29.65 -8.93 19.47
CA ASN A 260 -31.03 -9.39 19.26
C ASN A 260 -31.99 -8.92 20.35
N ALA A 261 -31.59 -8.94 21.63
CA ALA A 261 -32.39 -8.42 22.73
C ALA A 261 -32.56 -6.89 22.66
N LEU A 262 -31.48 -6.17 22.31
CA LEU A 262 -31.47 -4.71 22.21
C LEU A 262 -32.37 -4.16 21.09
N ILE A 263 -32.54 -4.91 20.00
CA ILE A 263 -33.52 -4.59 18.95
C ILE A 263 -34.92 -4.47 19.57
N TRP A 264 -35.38 -5.50 20.28
CA TRP A 264 -36.70 -5.52 20.90
C TRP A 264 -36.86 -4.47 22.00
N VAL A 265 -35.85 -4.31 22.86
CA VAL A 265 -35.87 -3.29 23.91
C VAL A 265 -35.98 -1.88 23.32
N SER A 266 -35.28 -1.59 22.23
CA SER A 266 -35.32 -0.29 21.55
C SER A 266 -36.68 -0.01 20.90
N VAL A 267 -37.27 -1.01 20.24
CA VAL A 267 -38.63 -0.90 19.66
C VAL A 267 -39.66 -0.67 20.76
N ILE A 268 -39.61 -1.43 21.86
CA ILE A 268 -40.54 -1.27 22.99
C ILE A 268 -40.38 0.12 23.61
N ALA A 269 -39.14 0.58 23.83
CA ALA A 269 -38.88 1.91 24.37
C ALA A 269 -39.40 3.03 23.45
N ALA A 270 -39.24 2.90 22.13
CA ALA A 270 -39.78 3.85 21.16
C ALA A 270 -41.33 3.93 21.26
N VAL A 271 -42.00 2.77 21.30
CA VAL A 271 -43.48 2.70 21.44
C VAL A 271 -43.95 3.29 22.76
N VAL A 272 -43.28 2.97 23.87
CA VAL A 272 -43.56 3.54 25.20
C VAL A 272 -43.44 5.07 25.14
N ILE A 273 -42.35 5.61 24.60
CA ILE A 273 -42.15 7.06 24.49
C ILE A 273 -43.28 7.71 23.69
N LEU A 274 -43.72 7.12 22.57
CA LEU A 274 -44.82 7.64 21.75
C LEU A 274 -46.16 7.63 22.51
N VAL A 275 -46.54 6.50 23.11
CA VAL A 275 -47.83 6.35 23.80
C VAL A 275 -47.94 7.30 25.00
N PHE A 276 -46.89 7.37 25.83
CA PHE A 276 -46.92 8.19 27.05
C PHE A 276 -46.76 9.68 26.78
N SER A 277 -46.07 10.06 25.70
CA SER A 277 -45.95 11.47 25.30
C SER A 277 -47.23 12.03 24.67
N TRP A 278 -48.06 11.17 24.05
CA TRP A 278 -49.30 11.58 23.40
C TRP A 278 -50.49 11.74 24.36
N GLY A 279 -50.71 10.82 25.31
CA GLY A 279 -52.02 10.70 25.97
C GLY A 279 -52.08 10.74 27.49
N PHE A 280 -51.08 10.23 28.23
CA PHE A 280 -51.32 9.77 29.62
C PHE A 280 -50.64 10.55 30.75
N THR A 281 -49.46 11.15 30.54
CA THR A 281 -48.73 11.85 31.62
C THR A 281 -48.00 13.10 31.13
N ARG A 282 -48.13 14.23 31.84
CA ARG A 282 -47.37 15.47 31.53
C ARG A 282 -45.91 15.45 32.04
N SER A 283 -45.37 14.28 32.37
CA SER A 283 -44.05 14.11 32.99
C SER A 283 -43.03 13.56 32.00
N LEU A 284 -41.81 14.10 32.02
CA LEU A 284 -40.66 13.59 31.27
C LEU A 284 -40.02 12.35 31.92
N ALA A 285 -40.46 11.96 33.13
CA ALA A 285 -39.84 10.88 33.88
C ALA A 285 -39.94 9.52 33.18
N LEU A 286 -41.07 9.20 32.55
CA LEU A 286 -41.26 7.90 31.89
C LEU A 286 -40.46 7.77 30.58
N PRO A 287 -40.45 8.76 29.66
CA PRO A 287 -39.54 8.74 28.52
C PRO A 287 -38.07 8.69 28.92
N ALA A 288 -37.67 9.43 29.96
CA ALA A 288 -36.31 9.39 30.49
C ALA A 288 -35.97 8.02 31.09
N ALA A 289 -36.91 7.39 31.81
CA ALA A 289 -36.73 6.05 32.35
C ALA A 289 -36.65 4.97 31.25
N ALA A 290 -37.46 5.07 30.19
CA ALA A 290 -37.40 4.17 29.05
C ALA A 290 -36.04 4.28 28.34
N LEU A 291 -35.57 5.50 28.08
CA LEU A 291 -34.24 5.75 27.51
C LEU A 291 -33.12 5.23 28.43
N GLY A 292 -33.21 5.51 29.74
CA GLY A 292 -32.27 5.02 30.74
C GLY A 292 -32.23 3.50 30.81
N LEU A 293 -33.38 2.82 30.68
CA LEU A 293 -33.45 1.37 30.63
C LEU A 293 -32.72 0.83 29.39
N VAL A 294 -32.93 1.41 28.20
CA VAL A 294 -32.20 0.99 26.99
C VAL A 294 -30.69 1.12 27.19
N VAL A 295 -30.22 2.23 27.76
CA VAL A 295 -28.80 2.47 28.03
C VAL A 295 -28.26 1.45 29.03
N VAL A 296 -28.95 1.21 30.15
CA VAL A 296 -28.54 0.23 31.16
C VAL A 296 -28.53 -1.18 30.57
N THR A 297 -29.53 -1.56 29.79
CA THR A 297 -29.57 -2.86 29.11
C THR A 297 -28.46 -2.98 28.07
N ALA A 298 -28.14 -1.92 27.33
CA ALA A 298 -27.04 -1.93 26.37
C ALA A 298 -25.68 -2.15 27.06
N ILE A 299 -25.42 -1.47 28.17
CA ILE A 299 -24.20 -1.66 28.96
C ILE A 299 -24.14 -3.08 29.56
N ALA A 300 -25.25 -3.54 30.14
CA ALA A 300 -25.29 -4.85 30.78
C ALA A 300 -25.16 -6.00 29.77
N ALA A 301 -25.92 -5.95 28.68
CA ALA A 301 -25.96 -7.01 27.67
C ALA A 301 -24.74 -6.95 26.73
N GLY A 302 -24.23 -5.76 26.41
CA GLY A 302 -23.09 -5.58 25.51
C GLY A 302 -21.72 -5.57 26.19
N GLY A 303 -21.64 -5.29 27.49
CA GLY A 303 -20.37 -5.24 28.22
C GLY A 303 -20.22 -6.35 29.25
N ILE A 304 -21.13 -6.40 30.23
CA ILE A 304 -20.99 -7.31 31.38
C ILE A 304 -21.14 -8.78 30.97
N TYR A 305 -22.18 -9.12 30.21
CA TYR A 305 -22.44 -10.51 29.82
C TYR A 305 -21.33 -11.12 28.94
N PRO A 306 -20.86 -10.44 27.87
CA PRO A 306 -19.73 -10.92 27.07
C PRO A 306 -18.44 -11.06 27.86
N ALA A 307 -18.12 -10.12 28.75
CA ALA A 307 -16.93 -10.21 29.61
C ALA A 307 -16.97 -11.46 30.51
N VAL A 308 -18.15 -11.84 31.02
CA VAL A 308 -18.30 -13.09 31.78
C VAL A 308 -18.10 -14.32 30.90
N VAL A 309 -18.65 -14.33 29.68
CA VAL A 309 -18.45 -15.47 28.76
C VAL A 309 -16.98 -15.59 28.38
N ARG A 310 -16.33 -14.48 28.04
CA ARG A 310 -14.91 -14.41 27.68
C ARG A 310 -14.00 -14.97 28.78
N ASN A 311 -14.03 -14.34 29.95
CA ASN A 311 -13.06 -14.64 31.01
C ASN A 311 -13.28 -16.00 31.68
N PHE A 312 -14.52 -16.51 31.71
CA PHE A 312 -14.84 -17.76 32.42
C PHE A 312 -15.04 -18.97 31.50
N GLN A 313 -15.34 -18.80 30.21
CA GLN A 313 -15.57 -19.92 29.28
C GLN A 313 -14.53 -20.00 28.18
N VAL A 314 -14.13 -18.86 27.62
CA VAL A 314 -13.30 -18.79 26.40
C VAL A 314 -11.82 -18.76 26.74
N GLU A 315 -11.33 -17.73 27.44
CA GLU A 315 -9.89 -17.56 27.71
C GLU A 315 -9.26 -18.81 28.36
N PRO A 316 -9.89 -19.48 29.34
CA PRO A 316 -9.31 -20.68 29.94
C PRO A 316 -9.28 -21.91 29.00
N ASN A 317 -10.04 -21.89 27.90
CA ASN A 317 -10.19 -23.01 26.95
C ASN A 317 -10.10 -22.51 25.50
N ARG A 318 -9.16 -21.59 25.22
CA ARG A 318 -9.09 -20.85 23.95
C ARG A 318 -9.07 -21.76 22.72
N PRO A 319 -8.20 -22.78 22.58
CA PRO A 319 -8.20 -23.66 21.41
C PRO A 319 -9.53 -24.41 21.20
N GLN A 320 -10.23 -24.81 22.28
CA GLN A 320 -11.48 -25.55 22.16
C GLN A 320 -12.70 -24.67 21.88
N ARG A 321 -12.68 -23.40 22.30
CA ARG A 321 -13.79 -22.47 22.10
C ARG A 321 -13.66 -21.65 20.84
N GLU A 322 -12.45 -21.25 20.48
CA GLU A 322 -12.18 -20.41 19.32
C GLU A 322 -11.75 -21.20 18.08
N GLY A 323 -11.42 -22.49 18.20
CA GLY A 323 -10.89 -23.29 17.07
C GLY A 323 -11.78 -23.32 15.81
N GLU A 324 -13.10 -23.37 15.96
CA GLU A 324 -14.02 -23.35 14.80
C GLU A 324 -14.01 -21.97 14.10
N TYR A 325 -14.06 -20.89 14.88
CA TYR A 325 -14.05 -19.52 14.34
C TYR A 325 -12.70 -19.13 13.75
N ALA A 326 -11.60 -19.59 14.38
CA ALA A 326 -10.27 -19.43 13.84
C ALA A 326 -10.10 -20.17 12.51
N GLN A 327 -10.69 -21.37 12.35
CA GLN A 327 -10.68 -22.08 11.07
C GLN A 327 -11.41 -21.27 9.99
N HIS A 328 -12.58 -20.69 10.30
CA HIS A 328 -13.29 -19.83 9.35
C HIS A 328 -12.44 -18.63 8.90
N THR A 329 -11.69 -18.01 9.82
CA THR A 329 -10.77 -16.92 9.48
C THR A 329 -9.58 -17.41 8.66
N MET A 330 -9.02 -18.58 8.95
CA MET A 330 -7.91 -19.15 8.17
C MET A 330 -8.34 -19.44 6.73
N ASP A 331 -9.47 -20.13 6.56
CA ASP A 331 -10.04 -20.47 5.26
C ASP A 331 -10.41 -19.19 4.49
N GLY A 332 -11.05 -18.22 5.16
CA GLY A 332 -11.46 -16.96 4.54
C GLY A 332 -10.29 -16.04 4.22
N THR A 333 -9.21 -16.06 4.99
CA THR A 333 -7.96 -15.34 4.68
C THR A 333 -7.26 -15.97 3.48
N ARG A 334 -7.16 -17.31 3.42
CA ARG A 334 -6.60 -17.99 2.25
C ARG A 334 -7.43 -17.71 0.99
N TYR A 335 -8.76 -17.72 1.11
CA TYR A 335 -9.65 -17.24 0.04
C TYR A 335 -9.32 -15.79 -0.34
N ALA A 336 -9.46 -14.85 0.58
CA ALA A 336 -9.41 -13.42 0.27
C ALA A 336 -8.06 -12.91 -0.27
N TYR A 337 -6.97 -13.66 -0.09
CA TYR A 337 -5.64 -13.33 -0.58
C TYR A 337 -5.11 -14.27 -1.68
N GLY A 338 -5.95 -15.16 -2.23
CA GLY A 338 -5.61 -15.98 -3.39
C GLY A 338 -4.63 -17.11 -3.06
N MET A 339 -4.77 -17.69 -1.87
CA MET A 339 -3.93 -18.77 -1.34
C MET A 339 -4.72 -20.06 -1.09
N GLU A 340 -5.88 -20.24 -1.74
CA GLU A 340 -6.68 -21.48 -1.63
C GLU A 340 -5.99 -22.67 -2.28
N GLU A 341 -5.35 -22.44 -3.42
CA GLU A 341 -4.56 -23.42 -4.17
C GLU A 341 -3.08 -23.36 -3.79
N LEU A 342 -2.76 -22.95 -2.55
CA LEU A 342 -1.38 -22.95 -2.05
C LEU A 342 -0.82 -24.37 -2.10
N GLU A 343 0.21 -24.58 -2.91
CA GLU A 343 0.90 -25.86 -3.00
C GLU A 343 2.00 -25.91 -1.93
N THR A 344 1.94 -26.90 -1.04
CA THR A 344 2.99 -27.13 -0.03
C THR A 344 3.72 -28.42 -0.34
N THR A 345 5.01 -28.32 -0.65
CA THR A 345 5.89 -29.45 -0.94
C THR A 345 7.02 -29.51 0.07
N THR A 346 7.38 -30.71 0.53
CA THR A 346 8.54 -30.88 1.42
C THR A 346 9.82 -30.96 0.60
N TYR A 347 10.75 -30.04 0.85
CA TYR A 347 12.10 -30.06 0.28
C TYR A 347 13.10 -30.64 1.28
N SER A 348 13.59 -31.85 1.01
CA SER A 348 14.53 -32.55 1.88
C SER A 348 15.98 -32.20 1.53
N VAL A 349 16.60 -31.36 2.35
CA VAL A 349 17.99 -30.91 2.20
C VAL A 349 18.95 -31.91 2.87
N ALA A 350 19.87 -32.48 2.09
CA ALA A 350 20.91 -33.34 2.61
C ALA A 350 21.85 -32.54 3.54
N SER A 351 22.41 -33.19 4.58
CA SER A 351 23.43 -32.54 5.43
C SER A 351 24.73 -32.24 4.70
N GLN A 352 25.03 -33.02 3.64
CA GLN A 352 26.19 -32.85 2.77
C GLN A 352 25.75 -33.16 1.33
N PRO A 353 25.05 -32.23 0.66
CA PRO A 353 24.61 -32.40 -0.72
C PRO A 353 25.81 -32.54 -1.65
N ASN A 354 25.62 -33.25 -2.78
CA ASN A 354 26.73 -33.53 -3.69
C ASN A 354 27.03 -32.31 -4.57
N ALA A 355 28.14 -31.62 -4.30
CA ALA A 355 28.59 -30.47 -5.08
C ALA A 355 28.81 -30.78 -6.57
N GLU A 356 29.13 -32.02 -6.94
CA GLU A 356 29.22 -32.42 -8.36
C GLU A 356 27.86 -32.34 -9.06
N THR A 357 26.76 -32.64 -8.36
CA THR A 357 25.39 -32.52 -8.88
C THR A 357 25.06 -31.05 -9.18
N MET A 358 25.40 -30.15 -8.27
CA MET A 358 25.24 -28.70 -8.47
C MET A 358 26.04 -28.23 -9.70
N SER A 359 27.30 -28.64 -9.85
CA SER A 359 28.12 -28.23 -11.00
C SER A 359 27.63 -28.75 -12.36
N ALA A 360 26.84 -29.83 -12.35
CA ALA A 360 26.28 -30.44 -13.56
C ALA A 360 24.85 -29.97 -13.87
N ASP A 361 24.28 -29.11 -13.03
CA ASP A 361 22.94 -28.57 -13.20
C ASP A 361 22.87 -27.66 -14.44
N GLN A 362 21.83 -27.83 -15.25
CA GLN A 362 21.63 -27.08 -16.50
C GLN A 362 20.40 -26.17 -16.46
N SER A 363 19.73 -26.09 -15.30
CA SER A 363 18.37 -25.56 -15.20
C SER A 363 18.23 -24.38 -14.23
N THR A 364 19.15 -24.25 -13.27
CA THR A 364 19.18 -23.16 -12.28
C THR A 364 20.57 -22.51 -12.25
N VAL A 365 21.64 -23.31 -12.21
CA VAL A 365 23.03 -22.82 -12.10
C VAL A 365 23.46 -21.93 -13.27
N PRO A 366 23.09 -22.20 -14.54
CA PRO A 366 23.47 -21.32 -15.66
C PRO A 366 22.83 -19.92 -15.64
N PHE A 367 21.76 -19.74 -14.86
CA PHE A 367 20.96 -18.51 -14.82
C PHE A 367 21.15 -17.71 -13.53
N VAL A 368 22.22 -18.00 -12.78
CA VAL A 368 22.46 -17.28 -11.53
C VAL A 368 22.75 -15.81 -11.78
N ARG A 369 22.01 -14.95 -11.08
CA ARG A 369 22.16 -13.51 -11.21
C ARG A 369 23.40 -13.03 -10.45
N LEU A 370 24.43 -12.63 -11.19
CA LEU A 370 25.61 -11.96 -10.66
C LEU A 370 25.43 -10.45 -10.59
N ILE A 371 24.76 -9.87 -11.61
CA ILE A 371 24.49 -8.44 -11.72
C ILE A 371 23.20 -8.10 -10.96
N ASP A 372 23.33 -7.41 -9.83
CA ASP A 372 22.19 -7.02 -9.00
C ASP A 372 21.59 -5.69 -9.51
N PRO A 373 20.30 -5.66 -9.90
CA PRO A 373 19.67 -4.51 -10.52
C PRO A 373 19.62 -3.27 -9.61
N PHE A 374 19.70 -3.44 -8.29
CA PHE A 374 19.74 -2.31 -7.37
C PHE A 374 21.16 -1.72 -7.23
N VAL A 375 22.19 -2.57 -7.26
CA VAL A 375 23.57 -2.11 -7.08
C VAL A 375 24.11 -1.44 -8.35
N VAL A 376 23.74 -1.93 -9.54
CA VAL A 376 24.37 -1.49 -10.79
C VAL A 376 23.72 -0.29 -11.48
N SER A 377 22.68 0.32 -10.89
CA SER A 377 22.01 1.49 -11.50
C SER A 377 22.99 2.64 -11.79
N ASP A 378 23.88 2.98 -10.85
CA ASP A 378 24.94 3.98 -11.05
C ASP A 378 25.86 3.62 -12.25
N ALA A 379 26.16 2.33 -12.43
CA ALA A 379 26.99 1.84 -13.52
C ALA A 379 26.27 1.91 -14.86
N PHE A 380 24.96 1.67 -14.90
CA PHE A 380 24.10 1.91 -16.06
C PHE A 380 24.11 3.39 -16.43
N THR A 381 23.83 4.28 -15.46
CA THR A 381 23.86 5.73 -15.69
C THR A 381 25.21 6.13 -16.25
N GLN A 382 26.34 5.87 -15.59
CA GLN A 382 27.62 6.34 -16.13
C GLN A 382 27.99 5.75 -17.49
N ALA A 383 27.73 4.46 -17.74
CA ALA A 383 28.11 3.82 -19.00
C ALA A 383 27.20 4.23 -20.16
N GLN A 384 25.92 4.50 -19.88
CA GLN A 384 24.88 4.70 -20.87
C GLN A 384 24.23 6.10 -20.78
N GLN A 385 24.88 7.08 -20.15
CA GLN A 385 24.44 8.47 -20.10
C GLN A 385 25.19 9.29 -21.16
N PRO A 386 24.59 9.58 -22.33
CA PRO A 386 25.26 10.37 -23.36
C PRO A 386 25.41 11.84 -22.94
N ARG A 387 24.52 12.33 -22.07
CA ARG A 387 24.44 13.70 -21.55
C ARG A 387 23.91 13.66 -20.13
N SER A 388 24.35 14.59 -19.28
CA SER A 388 24.07 14.58 -17.82
C SER A 388 22.58 14.54 -17.44
N PHE A 389 21.69 14.94 -18.33
CA PHE A 389 20.24 14.94 -18.07
C PHE A 389 19.54 13.62 -18.37
N TYR A 390 20.23 12.63 -18.96
CA TYR A 390 19.71 11.28 -19.05
C TYR A 390 20.07 10.50 -17.79
N ASP A 391 19.13 9.71 -17.28
CA ASP A 391 19.31 8.96 -16.04
C ASP A 391 18.51 7.67 -16.08
N PHE A 392 18.83 6.75 -15.18
CA PHE A 392 18.09 5.52 -14.97
C PHE A 392 17.43 5.55 -13.59
N ASN A 393 16.40 4.72 -13.39
CA ASN A 393 15.79 4.60 -12.06
C ASN A 393 16.80 4.02 -11.05
N GLU A 394 16.71 4.43 -9.78
CA GLU A 394 17.63 3.99 -8.72
C GLU A 394 17.61 2.46 -8.54
N LYS A 395 16.45 1.84 -8.83
CA LYS A 395 16.30 0.39 -8.96
C LYS A 395 15.95 0.06 -10.41
N LEU A 396 16.74 -0.82 -11.02
CA LEU A 396 16.44 -1.40 -12.33
C LEU A 396 15.53 -2.63 -12.21
N ASP A 397 15.03 -3.11 -13.34
CA ASP A 397 14.17 -4.28 -13.42
C ASP A 397 14.89 -5.51 -13.98
N ILE A 398 14.25 -6.67 -13.83
CA ILE A 398 14.67 -7.91 -14.47
C ILE A 398 13.51 -8.41 -15.31
N ASP A 399 13.83 -8.82 -16.53
CA ASP A 399 12.87 -9.42 -17.45
C ASP A 399 13.54 -10.47 -18.34
N ARG A 400 12.75 -11.37 -18.92
CA ARG A 400 13.22 -12.48 -19.74
C ARG A 400 12.93 -12.26 -21.21
N TYR A 401 13.91 -12.53 -22.05
CA TYR A 401 13.76 -12.45 -23.51
C TYR A 401 14.18 -13.77 -24.14
N THR A 402 13.43 -14.18 -25.17
CA THR A 402 13.80 -15.31 -26.01
C THR A 402 14.40 -14.77 -27.29
N TYR A 403 15.63 -15.19 -27.59
CA TYR A 403 16.37 -14.74 -28.76
C TYR A 403 17.12 -15.90 -29.41
N THR A 404 17.56 -15.70 -30.65
CA THR A 404 18.38 -16.68 -31.36
C THR A 404 19.86 -16.41 -31.08
N ASP A 405 20.56 -17.39 -30.51
CA ASP A 405 21.98 -17.30 -30.19
C ASP A 405 22.89 -17.34 -31.45
N GLU A 406 24.20 -17.16 -31.27
CA GLU A 406 25.19 -17.25 -32.36
C GLU A 406 25.20 -18.62 -33.08
N ASN A 407 24.66 -19.67 -32.44
CA ASN A 407 24.57 -21.04 -32.97
C ASN A 407 23.25 -21.31 -33.71
N GLY A 408 22.33 -20.33 -33.77
CA GLY A 408 21.02 -20.47 -34.39
C GLY A 408 20.01 -21.24 -33.54
N GLN A 409 20.20 -21.30 -32.22
CA GLN A 409 19.28 -21.91 -31.25
C GLN A 409 18.47 -20.82 -30.54
N GLU A 410 17.17 -21.05 -30.36
CA GLU A 410 16.35 -20.20 -29.51
C GLU A 410 16.70 -20.48 -28.03
N VAL A 411 17.09 -19.42 -27.32
CA VAL A 411 17.44 -19.46 -25.91
C VAL A 411 16.64 -18.39 -25.17
N THR A 412 16.17 -18.74 -23.98
CA THR A 412 15.51 -17.79 -23.06
C THR A 412 16.48 -17.47 -21.93
N GLN A 413 16.70 -16.18 -21.69
CA GLN A 413 17.59 -15.69 -20.64
C GLN A 413 16.98 -14.46 -19.97
N ASP A 414 17.32 -14.24 -18.70
CA ASP A 414 16.98 -13.03 -17.97
C ASP A 414 18.03 -11.92 -18.14
N PHE A 415 17.57 -10.68 -18.19
CA PHE A 415 18.39 -9.49 -18.37
C PHE A 415 18.03 -8.46 -17.31
N VAL A 416 19.02 -7.69 -16.85
CA VAL A 416 18.77 -6.44 -16.15
C VAL A 416 18.36 -5.40 -17.19
N VAL A 417 17.20 -4.79 -17.01
CA VAL A 417 16.60 -3.86 -17.97
C VAL A 417 16.35 -2.50 -17.33
N GLY A 418 16.54 -1.44 -18.11
CA GLY A 418 16.33 -0.06 -17.66
C GLY A 418 16.02 0.88 -18.82
N LEU A 419 15.25 1.92 -18.51
CA LEU A 419 14.96 2.99 -19.46
C LEU A 419 15.87 4.18 -19.22
N ARG A 420 16.44 4.72 -20.30
CA ARG A 420 17.21 5.96 -20.26
C ARG A 420 16.23 7.13 -20.30
N GLU A 421 15.76 7.54 -19.14
CA GLU A 421 14.78 8.61 -18.98
C GLU A 421 15.43 10.00 -18.91
N LEU A 422 14.64 11.05 -19.16
CA LEU A 422 15.04 12.43 -18.92
C LEU A 422 14.85 12.78 -17.45
N ASN A 423 15.90 13.21 -16.76
CA ASN A 423 15.84 13.72 -15.39
C ASN A 423 15.93 15.27 -15.40
N PRO A 424 14.82 16.00 -15.17
CA PRO A 424 14.81 17.47 -15.21
C PRO A 424 15.75 18.12 -14.18
N SER A 425 16.03 17.44 -13.06
CA SER A 425 16.89 17.98 -12.00
C SER A 425 18.36 18.13 -12.41
N GLN A 426 18.77 17.43 -13.47
CA GLN A 426 20.13 17.43 -14.01
C GLN A 426 20.32 18.42 -15.18
N LEU A 427 19.27 19.18 -15.53
CA LEU A 427 19.35 20.26 -16.52
C LEU A 427 20.16 21.44 -15.96
N THR A 428 21.01 22.07 -16.78
CA THR A 428 21.74 23.29 -16.40
C THR A 428 20.81 24.48 -16.21
N ASP A 429 21.25 25.53 -15.51
CA ASP A 429 20.48 26.76 -15.30
C ASP A 429 19.91 27.35 -16.62
N GLU A 430 20.65 27.27 -17.73
CA GLU A 430 20.17 27.70 -19.05
C GLU A 430 19.11 26.77 -19.65
N GLN A 431 19.23 25.46 -19.41
CA GLN A 431 18.28 24.45 -19.87
C GLN A 431 16.99 24.45 -19.04
N GLN A 432 17.05 24.89 -17.78
CA GLN A 432 15.90 25.07 -16.89
C GLN A 432 15.02 26.29 -17.22
N ASP A 433 15.36 27.14 -18.20
CA ASP A 433 14.36 28.11 -18.68
C ASP A 433 13.12 27.35 -19.11
N TRP A 434 11.96 27.78 -18.60
CA TRP A 434 10.67 27.15 -18.86
C TRP A 434 10.46 26.78 -20.33
N THR A 435 10.83 27.69 -21.25
CA THR A 435 10.62 27.46 -22.68
C THR A 435 11.47 26.30 -23.16
N VAL A 436 12.72 26.22 -22.72
CA VAL A 436 13.66 25.19 -23.12
C VAL A 436 13.29 23.85 -22.47
N ALA A 437 13.08 23.83 -21.16
CA ALA A 437 12.69 22.63 -20.42
C ALA A 437 11.40 21.99 -20.96
N HIS A 438 10.38 22.79 -21.29
CA HIS A 438 9.07 22.26 -21.67
C HIS A 438 8.86 22.11 -23.18
N THR A 439 9.78 22.57 -24.05
CA THR A 439 9.62 22.45 -25.52
C THR A 439 10.81 21.84 -26.26
N VAL A 440 11.97 21.72 -25.61
CA VAL A 440 13.18 21.14 -26.20
C VAL A 440 13.52 19.83 -25.50
N TYR A 441 13.63 19.81 -24.17
CA TYR A 441 13.93 18.59 -23.40
C TYR A 441 12.63 17.92 -22.99
N THR A 442 11.99 17.19 -23.91
CA THR A 442 10.65 16.64 -23.71
C THR A 442 10.66 15.16 -23.32
N HIS A 443 11.65 14.37 -23.72
CA HIS A 443 11.65 12.91 -23.57
C HIS A 443 13.03 12.33 -23.23
N GLY A 444 13.02 11.11 -22.69
CA GLY A 444 14.18 10.21 -22.60
C GLY A 444 14.36 9.41 -23.89
N TRP A 445 15.39 8.57 -23.98
CA TRP A 445 15.70 7.85 -25.22
C TRP A 445 16.40 6.51 -24.95
N GLY A 446 15.73 5.40 -25.25
CA GLY A 446 16.32 4.06 -25.36
C GLY A 446 15.96 3.10 -24.22
N PHE A 447 15.81 1.83 -24.60
CA PHE A 447 15.73 0.67 -23.71
C PHE A 447 17.12 0.02 -23.64
N VAL A 448 17.67 -0.15 -22.43
CA VAL A 448 19.00 -0.72 -22.23
C VAL A 448 18.89 -2.02 -21.46
N SER A 449 19.54 -3.07 -21.96
CA SER A 449 19.63 -4.36 -21.30
C SER A 449 21.08 -4.76 -21.02
N ALA A 450 21.31 -5.50 -19.94
CA ALA A 450 22.57 -6.15 -19.64
C ALA A 450 22.36 -7.59 -19.16
N SER A 451 23.32 -8.47 -19.44
CA SER A 451 23.30 -9.85 -18.96
C SER A 451 23.29 -9.89 -17.43
N THR A 452 22.49 -10.80 -16.86
CA THR A 452 22.47 -11.09 -15.42
C THR A 452 23.65 -11.95 -14.98
N THR A 453 24.21 -12.77 -15.87
CA THR A 453 25.21 -13.80 -15.60
C THR A 453 26.64 -13.39 -15.97
N GLU A 454 26.79 -12.41 -16.87
CA GLU A 454 28.10 -12.00 -17.39
C GLU A 454 28.50 -10.58 -16.95
N SER A 455 29.80 -10.37 -16.78
CA SER A 455 30.37 -9.05 -16.51
C SER A 455 31.66 -8.84 -17.30
N ASP A 456 31.90 -7.60 -17.76
CA ASP A 456 33.16 -7.22 -18.41
C ASP A 456 34.03 -6.42 -17.42
N ASN A 457 35.08 -7.06 -16.91
CA ASN A 457 35.99 -6.46 -15.91
C ASN A 457 35.25 -5.85 -14.69
N GLY A 458 34.16 -6.52 -14.27
CA GLY A 458 33.30 -6.13 -13.16
C GLY A 458 32.22 -5.10 -13.49
N ALA A 459 32.13 -4.62 -14.72
CA ALA A 459 31.01 -3.79 -15.19
C ALA A 459 29.91 -4.65 -15.83
N PRO A 460 28.64 -4.18 -15.84
CA PRO A 460 27.55 -4.88 -16.54
C PRO A 460 27.88 -5.11 -18.01
N CYS A 461 27.55 -6.30 -18.52
CA CYS A 461 27.73 -6.65 -19.92
C CYS A 461 26.47 -6.28 -20.70
N PHE A 462 26.50 -5.13 -21.37
CA PHE A 462 25.33 -4.61 -22.10
C PHE A 462 25.06 -5.39 -23.38
N THR A 463 23.78 -5.66 -23.64
CA THR A 463 23.32 -6.50 -24.75
C THR A 463 22.42 -5.79 -25.77
N SER A 464 21.69 -4.76 -25.36
CA SER A 464 20.88 -3.93 -26.26
C SER A 464 20.87 -2.45 -25.85
N GLY A 465 20.69 -1.54 -26.81
CA GLY A 465 20.48 -0.10 -26.56
C GLY A 465 21.74 0.69 -26.21
N VAL A 466 22.90 0.17 -26.62
CA VAL A 466 24.24 0.67 -26.29
C VAL A 466 24.63 1.86 -27.17
N LEU A 467 25.33 2.84 -26.59
CA LEU A 467 25.73 4.09 -27.27
C LEU A 467 27.09 4.04 -27.98
N SER A 468 27.84 2.94 -27.87
CA SER A 468 29.26 2.83 -28.26
C SER A 468 29.45 1.88 -29.44
N ASP A 469 30.25 2.30 -30.42
CA ASP A 469 30.75 1.47 -31.53
C ASP A 469 31.80 0.43 -31.10
N ASP A 470 32.36 0.56 -29.88
CA ASP A 470 33.34 -0.38 -29.32
C ASP A 470 32.66 -1.18 -28.19
N PRO A 471 32.21 -2.41 -28.47
CA PRO A 471 31.44 -3.25 -27.53
C PRO A 471 32.30 -3.88 -26.42
N GLY A 472 33.61 -3.60 -26.39
CA GLY A 472 34.51 -4.26 -25.44
C GLY A 472 34.62 -5.77 -25.71
N ASN A 473 34.71 -6.58 -24.65
CA ASN A 473 34.73 -8.04 -24.77
C ASN A 473 33.31 -8.67 -24.70
N CYS A 474 32.30 -7.86 -24.42
CA CYS A 474 30.91 -8.30 -24.46
C CYS A 474 30.51 -8.55 -25.92
N GLN A 475 29.99 -9.75 -26.22
CA GLN A 475 29.53 -10.10 -27.56
C GLN A 475 28.27 -9.29 -27.91
N ILE A 476 28.44 -8.05 -28.38
CA ILE A 476 27.37 -7.32 -29.08
C ILE A 476 27.45 -7.74 -30.54
N GLY A 477 26.72 -8.80 -30.88
CA GLY A 477 26.60 -9.28 -32.26
C GLY A 477 25.61 -8.45 -33.08
N ASN A 478 24.51 -8.03 -32.43
CA ASN A 478 23.41 -7.16 -32.88
C ASN A 478 22.55 -6.84 -31.64
N ASP A 479 21.74 -5.77 -31.64
CA ASP A 479 20.76 -5.55 -30.57
C ASP A 479 19.86 -6.81 -30.48
N ILE A 480 19.91 -7.49 -29.34
CA ILE A 480 19.13 -8.72 -29.11
C ILE A 480 17.63 -8.38 -29.03
N ILE A 481 17.33 -7.18 -28.52
CA ILE A 481 15.99 -6.65 -28.33
C ILE A 481 15.80 -5.47 -29.27
N ASP A 482 14.98 -5.65 -30.30
CA ASP A 482 14.70 -4.63 -31.31
C ASP A 482 13.64 -3.63 -30.83
N VAL A 483 13.92 -2.33 -31.00
CA VAL A 483 13.07 -1.22 -30.55
C VAL A 483 12.85 -0.23 -31.68
N GLU A 484 11.64 -0.21 -32.23
CA GLU A 484 11.27 0.68 -33.33
C GLU A 484 11.10 2.14 -32.87
N LYS A 485 10.60 2.36 -31.65
CA LYS A 485 10.34 3.69 -31.06
C LYS A 485 11.05 3.85 -29.71
N PRO A 486 12.32 4.31 -29.71
CA PRO A 486 13.11 4.41 -28.48
C PRO A 486 12.75 5.63 -27.61
N GLN A 487 11.95 6.59 -28.08
CA GLN A 487 11.63 7.80 -27.31
C GLN A 487 10.70 7.51 -26.13
N ILE A 488 11.06 8.01 -24.95
CA ILE A 488 10.35 7.80 -23.68
C ILE A 488 9.75 9.14 -23.24
N TYR A 489 8.51 9.40 -23.63
CA TYR A 489 7.74 10.55 -23.17
C TYR A 489 7.04 10.28 -21.84
N TYR A 490 6.78 9.04 -21.48
CA TYR A 490 6.11 8.63 -20.25
C TYR A 490 7.00 7.64 -19.47
N GLY A 491 7.24 7.93 -18.20
CA GLY A 491 8.21 7.19 -17.38
C GLY A 491 8.08 7.50 -15.90
N LEU A 492 9.08 7.11 -15.10
CA LEU A 492 9.09 7.23 -13.64
C LEU A 492 9.86 8.45 -13.14
N LEU A 493 10.84 8.96 -13.89
CA LEU A 493 11.74 10.04 -13.44
C LEU A 493 11.23 11.45 -13.75
N ASN A 494 10.40 11.61 -14.80
CA ASN A 494 9.91 12.92 -15.25
C ASN A 494 8.42 13.14 -14.99
N ASN A 495 8.11 13.97 -13.99
CA ASN A 495 6.73 14.37 -13.66
C ASN A 495 6.35 15.76 -14.22
N GLU A 496 7.28 16.47 -14.88
CA GLU A 496 7.01 17.78 -15.47
C GLU A 496 6.27 17.65 -16.81
N TYR A 497 5.39 18.59 -17.11
CA TYR A 497 4.66 18.58 -18.38
C TYR A 497 5.58 18.91 -19.55
N ALA A 498 5.23 18.45 -20.75
CA ALA A 498 5.93 18.78 -21.99
C ALA A 498 4.94 19.36 -23.00
N ILE A 499 5.42 20.29 -23.82
CA ILE A 499 4.69 20.87 -24.95
C ILE A 499 5.40 20.40 -26.22
N VAL A 500 4.70 19.56 -26.96
CA VAL A 500 5.18 18.89 -28.16
C VAL A 500 4.36 19.32 -29.36
N GLY A 501 4.72 18.87 -30.56
CA GLY A 501 3.98 19.19 -31.79
C GLY A 501 4.46 20.47 -32.46
N VAL A 502 5.13 20.29 -33.58
CA VAL A 502 5.68 21.33 -34.45
C VAL A 502 5.07 21.18 -35.85
N PRO A 503 4.66 22.27 -36.53
CA PRO A 503 4.16 22.17 -37.89
C PRO A 503 5.23 21.57 -38.81
N GLY A 504 4.83 20.70 -39.75
CA GLY A 504 5.77 19.99 -40.63
C GLY A 504 6.58 20.87 -41.59
N ASP A 505 6.29 22.18 -41.68
CA ASP A 505 7.10 23.18 -42.40
C ASP A 505 8.09 23.95 -41.51
N GLU A 506 8.08 23.71 -40.20
CA GLU A 506 9.05 24.22 -39.23
C GLU A 506 10.13 23.18 -38.88
N THR A 507 11.29 23.65 -38.41
CA THR A 507 12.36 22.76 -37.95
C THR A 507 11.96 22.04 -36.65
N PRO A 508 12.18 20.72 -36.55
CA PRO A 508 12.06 19.98 -35.30
C PRO A 508 12.84 20.66 -34.17
N ARG A 509 12.30 20.59 -32.96
CA ARG A 509 12.85 21.32 -31.79
C ARG A 509 13.08 20.46 -30.57
N GLU A 510 12.43 19.29 -30.51
CA GLU A 510 12.56 18.38 -29.38
C GLU A 510 13.90 17.67 -29.52
N TYR A 511 14.76 17.80 -28.53
CA TYR A 511 16.07 17.15 -28.53
C TYR A 511 15.87 15.64 -28.41
N ASP A 512 16.29 14.88 -29.43
CA ASP A 512 16.11 13.43 -29.52
C ASP A 512 17.35 12.71 -29.00
N ARG A 513 18.47 12.84 -29.72
CA ARG A 513 19.73 12.18 -29.36
C ARG A 513 20.98 12.95 -29.81
N PRO A 514 22.15 12.63 -29.24
CA PRO A 514 23.42 13.19 -29.70
C PRO A 514 23.85 12.67 -31.07
N THR A 515 24.49 13.53 -31.90
CA THR A 515 25.05 13.13 -33.22
C THR A 515 26.24 12.19 -33.15
N ASP A 516 26.87 12.08 -31.97
CA ASP A 516 28.06 11.27 -31.70
C ASP A 516 27.72 9.82 -31.31
N VAL A 517 26.44 9.45 -31.31
CA VAL A 517 25.94 8.09 -31.02
C VAL A 517 25.57 7.43 -32.35
N ALA A 518 26.31 6.40 -32.76
CA ALA A 518 25.93 5.59 -33.92
C ALA A 518 24.80 4.63 -33.53
N VAL A 519 23.85 4.41 -34.45
CA VAL A 519 22.86 3.32 -34.37
C VAL A 519 23.22 2.35 -35.48
N VAL A 520 23.29 1.06 -35.15
CA VAL A 520 23.63 0.01 -36.11
C VAL A 520 22.35 -0.32 -36.90
N ASP A 521 22.13 0.36 -38.02
CA ASP A 521 21.09 -0.03 -38.98
C ASP A 521 21.60 -1.18 -39.85
N GLU A 522 21.03 -2.39 -39.70
CA GLU A 522 21.38 -3.58 -40.49
C GLU A 522 21.12 -3.43 -42.01
N ASP A 523 20.24 -2.51 -42.42
CA ASP A 523 19.79 -2.39 -43.82
C ASP A 523 20.54 -1.34 -44.67
N SER A 524 21.54 -0.65 -44.12
CA SER A 524 22.24 0.44 -44.81
C SER A 524 23.46 -0.02 -45.65
N GLU A 525 23.27 -1.01 -46.53
CA GLU A 525 24.24 -1.32 -47.60
C GLU A 525 24.10 -0.31 -48.77
N GLU A 526 24.51 0.95 -48.60
CA GLU A 526 25.15 1.82 -49.62
C GLU A 526 25.09 3.31 -49.23
N ASP A 527 26.27 3.94 -49.30
CA ASP A 527 26.62 5.37 -49.15
C ASP A 527 26.74 5.97 -47.72
N PRO A 528 27.97 6.16 -47.20
CA PRO A 528 28.18 7.02 -46.04
C PRO A 528 28.13 8.49 -46.49
N ALA A 529 27.34 9.28 -45.76
CA ALA A 529 27.23 10.75 -45.79
C ALA A 529 26.27 11.37 -46.82
N GLU A 530 24.98 11.38 -46.47
CA GLU A 530 24.22 12.64 -46.48
C GLU A 530 24.00 13.09 -45.02
N GLU A 531 24.51 14.29 -44.71
CA GLU A 531 24.40 15.10 -43.49
C GLU A 531 23.89 14.46 -42.17
N ILE A 532 24.83 14.01 -41.31
CA ILE A 532 24.67 13.76 -39.86
C ILE A 532 24.43 15.08 -39.10
N GLY A 533 23.33 15.76 -39.42
CA GLY A 533 22.92 17.06 -38.90
C GLY A 533 21.46 17.11 -38.44
N ASP A 534 20.58 16.33 -39.06
CA ASP A 534 19.13 16.38 -38.86
C ASP A 534 18.61 15.46 -37.73
N ASP A 535 19.30 14.36 -37.40
CA ASP A 535 18.83 13.36 -36.41
C ASP A 535 18.94 13.79 -34.93
N ARG A 536 19.26 15.06 -34.67
CA ARG A 536 19.35 15.60 -33.29
C ARG A 536 18.01 15.98 -32.71
N TYR A 537 17.06 16.30 -33.58
CA TYR A 537 15.81 16.86 -33.18
C TYR A 537 14.69 16.07 -33.84
N THR A 538 13.66 15.75 -33.05
CA THR A 538 12.48 15.07 -33.52
C THR A 538 11.25 15.94 -33.31
N THR A 539 10.13 15.52 -33.88
CA THR A 539 8.81 16.06 -33.60
C THR A 539 7.96 14.90 -33.15
N TYR A 540 7.29 15.06 -32.02
CA TYR A 540 6.34 14.06 -31.54
C TYR A 540 5.22 13.82 -32.56
N GLU A 541 4.98 12.55 -32.91
CA GLU A 541 3.96 12.13 -33.86
C GLU A 541 2.81 11.35 -33.20
N GLY A 542 2.85 11.18 -31.87
CA GLY A 542 1.80 10.49 -31.12
C GLY A 542 0.56 11.35 -30.86
N ASP A 543 -0.51 10.71 -30.41
CA ASP A 543 -1.80 11.36 -30.09
C ASP A 543 -2.05 11.45 -28.57
N GLY A 544 -1.01 11.25 -27.76
CA GLY A 544 -1.10 11.08 -26.31
C GLY A 544 -1.37 12.35 -25.47
N GLY A 545 -1.48 13.51 -26.12
CA GLY A 545 -1.52 14.81 -25.48
C GLY A 545 -2.85 15.55 -25.62
N VAL A 546 -3.01 16.62 -24.85
CA VAL A 546 -4.16 17.53 -25.02
C VAL A 546 -3.81 18.65 -25.98
N ASP A 547 -4.64 18.85 -27.00
CA ASP A 547 -4.49 19.97 -27.93
C ASP A 547 -4.53 21.33 -27.23
N ILE A 548 -3.43 22.08 -27.30
CA ILE A 548 -3.32 23.45 -26.78
C ILE A 548 -3.16 24.49 -27.90
N GLY A 549 -3.52 24.12 -29.13
CA GLY A 549 -3.50 25.03 -30.27
C GLY A 549 -4.42 26.24 -30.11
N SER A 550 -5.58 26.05 -29.46
CA SER A 550 -6.58 27.11 -29.29
C SER A 550 -6.27 28.05 -28.11
N ILE A 551 -6.51 29.35 -28.28
CA ILE A 551 -6.38 30.35 -27.20
C ILE A 551 -7.26 30.00 -25.98
N GLY A 552 -8.39 29.33 -26.22
CA GLY A 552 -9.28 28.86 -25.14
C GLY A 552 -8.60 27.84 -24.24
N ASN A 553 -8.01 26.78 -24.82
CA ASN A 553 -7.30 25.75 -24.06
C ASN A 553 -6.04 26.34 -23.40
N ARG A 554 -5.31 27.21 -24.11
CA ARG A 554 -4.16 27.93 -23.52
C ARG A 554 -4.53 28.76 -22.29
N LEU A 555 -5.71 29.40 -22.28
CA LEU A 555 -6.18 30.16 -21.11
C LEU A 555 -6.53 29.25 -19.93
N LEU A 556 -7.11 28.07 -20.20
CA LEU A 556 -7.41 27.08 -19.17
C LEU A 556 -6.12 26.57 -18.52
N TYR A 557 -5.13 26.17 -19.33
CA TYR A 557 -3.85 25.65 -18.82
C TYR A 557 -2.96 26.74 -18.22
N ALA A 558 -3.03 27.99 -18.71
CA ALA A 558 -2.38 29.12 -18.05
C ALA A 558 -2.93 29.37 -16.64
N TRP A 559 -4.22 29.09 -16.41
CA TRP A 559 -4.83 29.17 -15.08
C TRP A 559 -4.46 27.97 -14.22
N GLU A 560 -4.56 26.75 -14.77
CA GLU A 560 -4.31 25.49 -14.06
C GLU A 560 -2.87 25.39 -13.56
N PHE A 561 -1.89 25.57 -14.45
CA PHE A 561 -0.46 25.56 -14.12
C PHE A 561 0.04 26.90 -13.55
N GLN A 562 -0.84 27.90 -13.44
CA GLN A 562 -0.50 29.26 -13.04
C GLN A 562 0.64 29.91 -13.86
N GLU A 563 0.77 29.50 -15.13
CA GLU A 563 1.88 29.88 -16.00
C GLU A 563 1.41 30.75 -17.19
N PRO A 564 1.69 32.07 -17.19
CA PRO A 564 1.25 32.95 -18.27
C PRO A 564 1.91 32.67 -19.63
N ARG A 565 3.06 31.96 -19.69
CA ARG A 565 3.75 31.65 -20.95
C ARG A 565 2.92 30.77 -21.88
N PHE A 566 1.93 30.02 -21.39
CA PHE A 566 0.95 29.33 -22.24
C PHE A 566 0.22 30.28 -23.22
N LEU A 567 0.04 31.56 -22.85
CA LEU A 567 -0.61 32.56 -23.70
C LEU A 567 0.38 33.43 -24.48
N LEU A 568 1.61 33.56 -23.99
CA LEU A 568 2.58 34.55 -24.46
C LEU A 568 3.70 33.95 -25.31
N SER A 569 3.97 32.65 -25.16
CA SER A 569 5.03 31.96 -25.89
C SER A 569 4.64 31.81 -27.37
N SER A 570 5.55 32.21 -28.26
CA SER A 570 5.41 31.96 -29.70
C SER A 570 5.74 30.51 -30.07
N GLN A 571 6.25 29.70 -29.14
CA GLN A 571 6.56 28.30 -29.40
C GLN A 571 5.30 27.43 -29.48
N ILE A 572 4.19 27.88 -28.88
CA ILE A 572 2.92 27.14 -28.91
C ILE A 572 2.16 27.54 -30.19
N ASN A 573 1.95 26.57 -31.07
CA ASN A 573 1.31 26.70 -32.38
C ASN A 573 -0.01 25.91 -32.42
N GLU A 574 -0.64 25.78 -33.59
CA GLU A 574 -1.95 25.11 -33.73
C GLU A 574 -1.87 23.58 -33.57
N GLU A 575 -0.73 22.97 -33.88
CA GLU A 575 -0.44 21.54 -33.73
C GLU A 575 0.14 21.17 -32.36
N SER A 576 0.29 22.15 -31.45
CA SER A 576 0.90 21.90 -30.15
C SER A 576 0.00 21.09 -29.23
N GLN A 577 0.57 20.03 -28.66
CA GLN A 577 -0.05 19.18 -27.66
C GLN A 577 0.65 19.33 -26.31
N LEU A 578 -0.11 19.20 -25.23
CA LEU A 578 0.36 19.23 -23.86
C LEU A 578 0.35 17.81 -23.27
N LEU A 579 1.52 17.29 -22.94
CA LEU A 579 1.72 16.02 -22.25
C LEU A 579 1.87 16.30 -20.75
N TYR A 580 0.99 15.74 -19.92
CA TYR A 580 1.04 15.88 -18.45
C TYR A 580 0.46 14.65 -17.76
N ASN A 581 0.64 14.56 -16.43
CA ASN A 581 0.46 13.34 -15.64
C ASN A 581 1.27 12.18 -16.23
N ARG A 582 2.56 12.44 -16.45
CA ARG A 582 3.46 11.56 -17.21
C ARG A 582 3.97 10.37 -16.40
N ASN A 583 3.88 10.46 -15.07
CA ASN A 583 4.19 9.36 -14.18
C ASN A 583 3.24 8.18 -14.46
N ILE A 584 3.83 7.02 -14.77
CA ILE A 584 3.11 5.81 -15.14
C ILE A 584 2.06 5.42 -14.10
N ARG A 585 2.45 5.40 -12.83
CA ARG A 585 1.59 4.96 -11.73
C ARG A 585 0.44 5.93 -11.48
N GLU A 586 0.73 7.23 -11.44
CA GLU A 586 -0.31 8.25 -11.28
C GLU A 586 -1.32 8.22 -12.44
N ARG A 587 -0.83 8.01 -13.67
CA ARG A 587 -1.65 7.90 -14.87
C ARG A 587 -2.61 6.70 -14.82
N VAL A 588 -2.10 5.52 -14.47
CA VAL A 588 -2.93 4.31 -14.27
C VAL A 588 -3.94 4.54 -13.15
N GLN A 589 -3.53 5.11 -12.01
CA GLN A 589 -4.43 5.41 -10.88
C GLN A 589 -5.54 6.40 -11.26
N MET A 590 -5.28 7.35 -12.16
CA MET A 590 -6.31 8.26 -12.66
C MET A 590 -7.30 7.56 -13.61
N VAL A 591 -6.81 6.69 -14.49
CA VAL A 591 -7.65 5.91 -15.42
C VAL A 591 -8.51 4.89 -14.68
N ALA A 592 -7.94 4.22 -13.68
CA ALA A 592 -8.62 3.20 -12.87
C ALA A 592 -8.53 3.54 -11.37
N PRO A 593 -9.28 4.54 -10.88
CA PRO A 593 -9.18 5.04 -9.50
C PRO A 593 -9.65 4.05 -8.44
N PHE A 594 -10.23 2.93 -8.85
CA PHE A 594 -10.68 1.85 -7.98
C PHE A 594 -9.64 0.75 -7.77
N LEU A 595 -8.53 0.77 -8.53
CA LEU A 595 -7.42 -0.15 -8.36
C LEU A 595 -6.42 0.43 -7.36
N THR A 596 -5.85 -0.45 -6.54
CA THR A 596 -4.59 -0.18 -5.86
C THR A 596 -3.48 -0.58 -6.84
N VAL A 597 -2.60 0.37 -7.20
CA VAL A 597 -1.58 0.15 -8.23
C VAL A 597 -0.26 -0.32 -7.58
N GLU A 598 0.44 -1.25 -8.24
CA GLU A 598 1.77 -1.74 -7.85
C GLU A 598 2.77 -0.61 -7.57
N ALA A 599 3.63 -0.81 -6.58
CA ALA A 599 4.69 0.11 -6.20
C ALA A 599 5.80 0.25 -7.25
N ASP A 600 6.06 -0.82 -8.01
CA ASP A 600 7.19 -1.00 -8.91
C ASP A 600 6.76 -1.43 -10.33
N PRO A 601 6.28 -0.48 -11.17
CA PRO A 601 6.11 -0.69 -12.61
C PRO A 601 7.42 -1.14 -13.29
N TYR A 602 7.33 -2.01 -14.29
CA TYR A 602 8.50 -2.46 -15.04
C TYR A 602 8.38 -2.23 -16.55
N PRO A 603 9.49 -1.91 -17.23
CA PRO A 603 9.52 -1.75 -18.67
C PRO A 603 9.71 -3.10 -19.38
N ALA A 604 9.05 -3.26 -20.52
CA ALA A 604 9.25 -4.36 -21.45
C ALA A 604 9.17 -3.86 -22.90
N VAL A 605 9.76 -4.59 -23.83
CA VAL A 605 9.64 -4.32 -25.26
C VAL A 605 8.66 -5.32 -25.87
N VAL A 606 7.52 -4.83 -26.33
CA VAL A 606 6.44 -5.64 -26.90
C VAL A 606 6.19 -5.17 -28.32
N ASP A 607 6.41 -6.06 -29.30
CA ASP A 607 6.23 -5.77 -30.72
C ASP A 607 6.97 -4.50 -31.20
N GLY A 608 8.21 -4.31 -30.71
CA GLY A 608 9.07 -3.16 -31.05
C GLY A 608 8.76 -1.86 -30.30
N GLU A 609 7.72 -1.83 -29.47
CA GLU A 609 7.35 -0.67 -28.65
C GLU A 609 7.74 -0.86 -27.18
N ILE A 610 8.29 0.19 -26.56
CA ILE A 610 8.55 0.21 -25.12
C ILE A 610 7.22 0.43 -24.39
N VAL A 611 6.87 -0.51 -23.52
CA VAL A 611 5.68 -0.45 -22.66
C VAL A 611 6.05 -0.61 -21.20
N TRP A 612 5.32 0.08 -20.34
CA TRP A 612 5.34 -0.16 -18.90
C TRP A 612 4.19 -1.09 -18.53
N ILE A 613 4.50 -2.17 -17.83
CA ILE A 613 3.51 -3.09 -17.28
C ILE A 613 3.35 -2.79 -15.80
N VAL A 614 2.10 -2.66 -15.37
CA VAL A 614 1.74 -2.31 -14.00
C VAL A 614 0.64 -3.23 -13.49
N ASP A 615 0.89 -3.89 -12.37
CA ASP A 615 -0.12 -4.70 -11.70
C ASP A 615 -1.16 -3.81 -11.01
N GLY A 616 -2.44 -4.11 -11.26
CA GLY A 616 -3.59 -3.43 -10.68
C GLY A 616 -4.39 -4.37 -9.80
N TYR A 617 -4.53 -3.99 -8.54
CA TYR A 617 -5.20 -4.80 -7.53
C TYR A 617 -6.60 -4.30 -7.21
N THR A 618 -7.58 -5.21 -7.11
CA THR A 618 -8.82 -4.89 -6.41
C THR A 618 -8.67 -5.20 -4.94
N THR A 619 -9.08 -4.26 -4.09
CA THR A 619 -8.91 -4.37 -2.64
C THR A 619 -10.19 -4.01 -1.90
N THR A 620 -10.37 -4.60 -0.73
CA THR A 620 -11.40 -4.18 0.23
C THR A 620 -10.98 -4.53 1.65
N ASN A 621 -11.60 -3.86 2.64
CA ASN A 621 -11.44 -4.14 4.06
C ASN A 621 -12.76 -4.62 4.72
N GLU A 622 -13.71 -5.04 3.89
CA GLU A 622 -15.06 -5.43 4.32
C GLU A 622 -15.34 -6.92 4.07
N PHE A 623 -14.31 -7.72 3.76
CA PHE A 623 -14.46 -9.15 3.53
C PHE A 623 -14.69 -9.90 4.87
N PRO A 624 -15.72 -10.76 5.00
CA PRO A 624 -16.01 -11.44 6.26
C PRO A 624 -15.01 -12.58 6.53
N TYR A 625 -14.57 -12.73 7.78
CA TYR A 625 -13.64 -13.78 8.22
C TYR A 625 -12.32 -13.81 7.43
N SER A 626 -11.73 -12.64 7.20
CA SER A 626 -10.41 -12.51 6.61
C SER A 626 -9.58 -11.49 7.37
N ASP A 627 -8.34 -11.86 7.68
CA ASP A 627 -7.42 -11.06 8.49
C ASP A 627 -6.91 -9.82 7.75
N ARG A 628 -6.60 -8.79 8.53
CA ARG A 628 -6.17 -7.49 7.98
C ARG A 628 -4.66 -7.44 7.82
N VAL A 629 -4.24 -6.85 6.71
CA VAL A 629 -2.84 -6.50 6.44
C VAL A 629 -2.78 -5.01 6.13
N ASN A 630 -1.82 -4.32 6.75
CA ASN A 630 -1.46 -2.96 6.32
C ASN A 630 -0.55 -3.05 5.10
N LEU A 631 -0.97 -2.45 3.98
CA LEU A 631 -0.23 -2.53 2.72
C LEU A 631 1.18 -1.96 2.86
N ALA A 632 1.33 -0.76 3.43
CA ALA A 632 2.63 -0.12 3.60
C ALA A 632 3.60 -0.97 4.45
N ASP A 633 3.13 -1.57 5.54
CA ASP A 633 3.99 -2.39 6.40
C ASP A 633 4.38 -3.72 5.74
N ALA A 634 3.46 -4.35 5.02
CA ALA A 634 3.69 -5.65 4.39
C ALA A 634 4.59 -5.57 3.15
N THR A 635 4.60 -4.44 2.44
CA THR A 635 5.41 -4.26 1.23
C THR A 635 6.77 -3.62 1.51
N ASN A 636 7.04 -3.17 2.74
CA ASN A 636 8.26 -2.48 3.15
C ASN A 636 9.48 -3.42 3.26
N ASP A 637 10.51 -3.10 2.50
CA ASP A 637 11.79 -3.82 2.40
C ASP A 637 12.96 -2.84 2.14
N THR A 638 14.17 -3.36 1.91
CA THR A 638 15.37 -2.56 1.67
C THR A 638 15.23 -1.54 0.52
N TYR A 639 14.42 -1.84 -0.49
CA TYR A 639 14.28 -0.99 -1.69
C TYR A 639 13.13 0.03 -1.56
N SER A 640 12.30 -0.07 -0.53
CA SER A 640 11.13 0.77 -0.34
C SER A 640 11.53 2.24 -0.13
N GLY A 641 11.10 3.12 -1.01
CA GLY A 641 11.48 4.53 -1.03
C GLY A 641 12.84 4.84 -1.68
N GLN A 642 13.49 3.85 -2.32
CA GLN A 642 14.75 3.97 -3.06
C GLN A 642 14.53 3.40 -4.48
N GLY A 643 14.09 4.23 -5.43
CA GLY A 643 13.66 3.80 -6.77
C GLY A 643 12.31 3.05 -6.83
N VAL A 644 11.83 2.50 -5.71
CA VAL A 644 10.49 1.89 -5.56
C VAL A 644 9.60 2.78 -4.74
N ALA A 645 8.37 2.99 -5.18
CA ALA A 645 7.45 3.84 -4.45
C ALA A 645 6.84 3.14 -3.23
N ASN A 646 6.46 3.93 -2.21
CA ASN A 646 5.76 3.37 -1.04
C ASN A 646 4.27 3.15 -1.34
N GLN A 647 3.72 2.07 -0.80
CA GLN A 647 2.28 1.86 -0.72
C GLN A 647 1.64 2.77 0.33
N ALA A 648 0.35 3.06 0.16
CA ALA A 648 -0.41 3.82 1.15
C ALA A 648 -0.61 2.97 2.43
N SER A 649 -0.59 3.63 3.60
CA SER A 649 -0.90 2.95 4.87
C SER A 649 -2.40 2.73 4.98
N GLU A 650 -2.87 1.64 4.37
CA GLU A 650 -4.26 1.23 4.32
C GLU A 650 -4.38 -0.23 4.77
N GLU A 651 -5.41 -0.51 5.56
CA GLU A 651 -5.76 -1.88 5.93
C GLU A 651 -6.64 -2.49 4.84
N VAL A 652 -6.23 -3.66 4.36
CA VAL A 652 -7.04 -4.50 3.47
C VAL A 652 -7.23 -5.86 4.11
N ASN A 653 -8.32 -6.53 3.74
CA ASN A 653 -8.55 -7.92 4.11
C ASN A 653 -9.02 -8.78 2.92
N TYR A 654 -8.84 -8.26 1.71
CA TYR A 654 -9.02 -8.95 0.45
C TYR A 654 -8.18 -8.24 -0.60
N ILE A 655 -7.50 -9.02 -1.45
CA ILE A 655 -6.75 -8.53 -2.58
C ILE A 655 -6.73 -9.56 -3.72
N ARG A 656 -6.87 -9.09 -4.95
CA ARG A 656 -6.67 -9.87 -6.18
C ARG A 656 -5.85 -9.07 -7.18
N SER A 657 -4.93 -9.74 -7.87
CA SER A 657 -4.27 -9.17 -9.06
C SER A 657 -5.22 -9.29 -10.24
N SER A 658 -6.16 -8.35 -10.33
CA SER A 658 -7.27 -8.48 -11.29
C SER A 658 -6.98 -7.86 -12.65
N VAL A 659 -6.05 -6.91 -12.73
CA VAL A 659 -5.77 -6.16 -13.97
C VAL A 659 -4.26 -6.06 -14.21
N LYS A 660 -3.85 -6.25 -15.46
CA LYS A 660 -2.54 -5.82 -15.98
C LYS A 660 -2.73 -4.53 -16.77
N ALA A 661 -2.28 -3.41 -16.22
CA ALA A 661 -2.29 -2.13 -16.92
C ALA A 661 -1.01 -1.98 -17.76
N VAL A 662 -1.17 -1.58 -19.01
CA VAL A 662 -0.04 -1.36 -19.93
C VAL A 662 -0.06 0.09 -20.37
N VAL A 663 1.05 0.78 -20.19
CA VAL A 663 1.25 2.17 -20.60
C VAL A 663 2.34 2.24 -21.64
N ASN A 664 2.01 2.67 -22.85
CA ASN A 664 3.01 2.88 -23.90
C ASN A 664 3.92 4.06 -23.52
N ALA A 665 5.24 3.88 -23.56
CA ALA A 665 6.21 4.90 -23.13
C ALA A 665 6.29 6.09 -24.11
N TYR A 666 5.88 5.91 -25.37
CA TYR A 666 5.89 6.94 -26.40
C TYR A 666 4.62 7.80 -26.35
N ASP A 667 3.43 7.20 -26.42
CA ASP A 667 2.16 7.96 -26.46
C ASP A 667 1.40 8.03 -25.13
N GLY A 668 1.77 7.24 -24.12
CA GLY A 668 1.11 7.25 -22.83
C GLY A 668 -0.34 6.76 -22.88
N SER A 669 -0.74 6.06 -23.95
CA SER A 669 -1.99 5.32 -24.00
C SER A 669 -1.99 4.26 -22.90
N VAL A 670 -3.13 4.10 -22.23
CA VAL A 670 -3.32 3.14 -21.14
C VAL A 670 -4.29 2.07 -21.62
N LYS A 671 -3.88 0.81 -21.57
CA LYS A 671 -4.75 -0.35 -21.80
C LYS A 671 -4.83 -1.16 -20.52
N LEU A 672 -6.05 -1.51 -20.11
CA LEU A 672 -6.29 -2.35 -18.93
C LEU A 672 -6.69 -3.73 -19.43
N TYR A 673 -5.88 -4.75 -19.18
CA TYR A 673 -6.20 -6.14 -19.50
C TYR A 673 -6.68 -6.87 -18.26
N GLU A 674 -7.78 -7.59 -18.38
CA GLU A 674 -8.31 -8.48 -17.35
C GLU A 674 -7.35 -9.64 -17.11
N PHE A 675 -7.10 -9.95 -15.86
CA PHE A 675 -6.21 -11.05 -15.45
C PHE A 675 -6.94 -12.09 -14.60
N ASP A 676 -7.71 -11.64 -13.61
CA ASP A 676 -8.61 -12.47 -12.79
C ASP A 676 -10.06 -12.28 -13.26
N GLU A 677 -10.55 -13.27 -14.02
CA GLU A 677 -11.90 -13.28 -14.58
C GLU A 677 -12.99 -13.56 -13.51
N GLU A 678 -12.60 -14.06 -12.34
CA GLU A 678 -13.53 -14.46 -11.28
C GLU A 678 -13.77 -13.37 -10.24
N ASP A 679 -12.97 -12.30 -10.24
CA ASP A 679 -13.04 -11.24 -9.24
C ASP A 679 -14.32 -10.38 -9.34
N PRO A 680 -15.25 -10.48 -8.37
CA PRO A 680 -16.52 -9.75 -8.42
C PRO A 680 -16.36 -8.23 -8.25
N ILE A 681 -15.26 -7.76 -7.67
CA ILE A 681 -14.99 -6.32 -7.52
C ILE A 681 -14.63 -5.74 -8.89
N LEU A 682 -13.74 -6.39 -9.65
CA LEU A 682 -13.40 -5.98 -11.01
C LEU A 682 -14.64 -5.99 -11.91
N GLN A 683 -15.41 -7.09 -11.89
CA GLN A 683 -16.64 -7.21 -12.70
C GLN A 683 -17.62 -6.07 -12.41
N ALA A 684 -17.83 -5.72 -11.14
CA ALA A 684 -18.71 -4.61 -10.77
C ALA A 684 -18.19 -3.27 -11.30
N TRP A 685 -16.88 -3.01 -11.21
CA TRP A 685 -16.29 -1.78 -11.74
C TRP A 685 -16.34 -1.71 -13.27
N ASN A 686 -16.07 -2.81 -13.97
CA ASN A 686 -16.17 -2.85 -15.42
C ASN A 686 -17.62 -2.53 -15.87
N GLU A 687 -18.63 -3.13 -15.23
CA GLU A 687 -20.05 -2.85 -15.50
C GLU A 687 -20.44 -1.40 -15.18
N ILE A 688 -19.95 -0.83 -14.07
CA ILE A 688 -20.18 0.58 -13.70
C ILE A 688 -19.75 1.54 -14.81
N TYR A 689 -18.68 1.21 -15.55
CA TYR A 689 -18.09 2.06 -16.58
C TYR A 689 -18.47 1.69 -18.02
N GLY A 690 -19.35 0.72 -18.23
CA GLY A 690 -19.92 0.39 -19.55
C GLY A 690 -19.65 -1.04 -20.04
N GLY A 691 -18.87 -1.82 -19.30
CA GLY A 691 -18.50 -3.20 -19.62
C GLY A 691 -17.32 -3.34 -20.59
N ASP A 692 -16.75 -2.23 -21.06
CA ASP A 692 -15.66 -2.15 -22.04
C ASP A 692 -14.44 -1.37 -21.53
N LEU A 693 -14.40 -1.07 -20.22
CA LEU A 693 -13.27 -0.37 -19.60
C LEU A 693 -12.02 -1.26 -19.55
N VAL A 694 -12.23 -2.54 -19.27
CA VAL A 694 -11.18 -3.56 -19.16
C VAL A 694 -11.30 -4.52 -20.33
N ILE A 695 -10.19 -4.71 -21.03
CA ILE A 695 -10.06 -5.59 -22.19
C ILE A 695 -10.03 -7.04 -21.68
N PRO A 696 -10.86 -7.95 -22.23
CA PRO A 696 -10.87 -9.35 -21.81
C PRO A 696 -9.49 -10.02 -21.92
N LYS A 697 -9.20 -10.94 -21.00
CA LYS A 697 -7.92 -11.67 -20.93
C LYS A 697 -7.53 -12.30 -22.27
N GLU A 698 -8.51 -12.83 -22.99
CA GLU A 698 -8.38 -13.52 -24.28
C GLU A 698 -7.90 -12.60 -25.42
N GLU A 699 -8.06 -11.28 -25.28
CA GLU A 699 -7.59 -10.27 -26.25
C GLU A 699 -6.18 -9.75 -25.91
N THR A 700 -5.53 -10.27 -24.87
CA THR A 700 -4.16 -9.91 -24.49
C THR A 700 -3.17 -10.49 -25.52
N PRO A 701 -2.29 -9.67 -26.13
CA PRO A 701 -1.29 -10.17 -27.07
C PRO A 701 -0.35 -11.20 -26.44
N GLU A 702 -0.02 -12.28 -27.15
CA GLU A 702 0.92 -13.31 -26.66
C GLU A 702 2.31 -12.73 -26.37
N SER A 703 2.75 -11.77 -27.18
CA SER A 703 4.00 -11.00 -26.98
C SER A 703 4.01 -10.30 -25.62
N LEU A 704 2.87 -9.75 -25.17
CA LEU A 704 2.73 -9.13 -23.86
C LEU A 704 2.67 -10.16 -22.72
N VAL A 705 1.92 -11.26 -22.90
CA VAL A 705 1.79 -12.34 -21.90
C VAL A 705 3.15 -12.94 -21.54
N ALA A 706 4.07 -13.02 -22.51
CA ALA A 706 5.43 -13.51 -22.30
C ALA A 706 6.22 -12.72 -21.23
N HIS A 707 5.89 -11.46 -21.02
CA HIS A 707 6.54 -10.57 -20.04
C HIS A 707 5.83 -10.54 -18.67
N PHE A 708 4.68 -11.19 -18.52
CA PHE A 708 4.01 -11.23 -17.22
C PHE A 708 4.90 -11.92 -16.18
N ARG A 709 5.00 -11.28 -15.01
CA ARG A 709 5.70 -11.74 -13.81
C ARG A 709 4.76 -11.77 -12.61
N TYR A 710 5.02 -12.67 -11.66
CA TYR A 710 4.18 -12.77 -10.46
C TYR A 710 4.27 -11.46 -9.66
N PRO A 711 3.14 -10.82 -9.29
CA PRO A 711 3.17 -9.44 -8.77
C PRO A 711 3.89 -9.32 -7.42
N GLN A 712 4.73 -8.30 -7.27
CA GLN A 712 5.65 -8.19 -6.14
C GLN A 712 4.94 -7.79 -4.83
N ASP A 713 4.06 -6.79 -4.86
CA ASP A 713 3.31 -6.38 -3.66
C ASP A 713 2.37 -7.48 -3.16
N LEU A 714 1.62 -8.15 -4.06
CA LEU A 714 0.78 -9.30 -3.69
C LEU A 714 1.61 -10.42 -3.05
N PHE A 715 2.75 -10.76 -3.63
CA PHE A 715 3.65 -11.79 -3.08
C PHE A 715 4.14 -11.42 -1.68
N LYS A 716 4.53 -10.16 -1.45
CA LYS A 716 4.97 -9.68 -0.13
C LYS A 716 3.83 -9.71 0.91
N ILE A 717 2.61 -9.38 0.51
CA ILE A 717 1.41 -9.46 1.36
C ILE A 717 1.12 -10.92 1.73
N GLN A 718 1.11 -11.83 0.75
CA GLN A 718 0.96 -13.26 0.97
C GLN A 718 2.07 -13.81 1.87
N ARG A 719 3.33 -13.40 1.65
CA ARG A 719 4.48 -13.72 2.50
C ARG A 719 4.26 -13.28 3.95
N SER A 720 3.74 -12.07 4.16
CA SER A 720 3.41 -11.55 5.49
C SER A 720 2.37 -12.42 6.22
N LEU A 721 1.31 -12.82 5.51
CA LEU A 721 0.25 -13.69 6.05
C LEU A 721 0.76 -15.10 6.35
N LEU A 722 1.55 -15.69 5.45
CA LEU A 722 2.06 -17.06 5.60
C LEU A 722 2.96 -17.24 6.83
N GLN A 723 3.43 -16.16 7.46
CA GLN A 723 4.06 -16.23 8.79
C GLN A 723 3.20 -16.95 9.84
N ARG A 724 1.86 -16.89 9.71
CA ARG A 724 0.91 -17.60 10.57
C ARG A 724 -0.03 -18.54 9.81
N TYR A 725 -0.38 -18.21 8.56
CA TYR A 725 -1.43 -18.90 7.79
C TYR A 725 -0.92 -20.09 6.94
N HIS A 726 0.35 -20.48 7.05
CA HIS A 726 0.87 -21.69 6.40
C HIS A 726 0.32 -23.00 7.01
N VAL A 727 -0.10 -22.98 8.29
CA VAL A 727 -0.67 -24.17 8.96
C VAL A 727 -2.14 -24.38 8.59
N ASP A 728 -2.58 -25.63 8.47
CA ASP A 728 -3.96 -25.98 8.09
C ASP A 728 -4.92 -26.13 9.28
N GLU A 729 -4.40 -26.47 10.46
CA GLU A 729 -5.22 -26.73 11.65
C GLU A 729 -5.29 -25.52 12.59
N SER A 730 -6.51 -25.08 12.89
CA SER A 730 -6.76 -23.95 13.78
C SER A 730 -6.23 -24.11 15.20
N ARG A 731 -6.07 -25.35 15.68
CA ARG A 731 -5.43 -25.60 16.97
C ARG A 731 -3.96 -25.19 16.95
N THR A 732 -3.20 -25.66 15.96
CA THR A 732 -1.78 -25.31 15.77
C THR A 732 -1.62 -23.81 15.56
N PHE A 733 -2.51 -23.21 14.77
CA PHE A 733 -2.56 -21.77 14.56
C PHE A 733 -2.74 -20.97 15.87
N ILE A 734 -3.68 -21.39 16.73
CA ILE A 734 -3.93 -20.73 18.03
C ILE A 734 -2.77 -20.96 19.01
N GLU A 735 -2.16 -22.14 19.01
CA GLU A 735 -1.00 -22.45 19.85
C GLU A 735 0.25 -21.63 19.44
N GLY A 736 0.38 -21.30 18.16
CA GLY A 736 1.37 -20.35 17.63
C GLY A 736 2.83 -20.82 17.65
N GLY A 737 3.07 -22.09 17.99
CA GLY A 737 4.42 -22.66 18.12
C GLY A 737 5.20 -22.80 16.81
N GLU A 738 4.49 -22.97 15.69
CA GLU A 738 5.06 -23.18 14.35
C GLU A 738 5.19 -21.90 13.53
N ALA A 739 4.93 -20.73 14.12
CA ALA A 739 4.91 -19.48 13.37
C ALA A 739 6.28 -19.13 12.77
N TRP A 740 6.28 -18.59 11.55
CA TRP A 740 7.47 -18.10 10.86
C TRP A 740 7.66 -16.59 11.06
N ALA A 741 8.79 -16.12 10.56
CA ALA A 741 9.16 -14.72 10.38
C ALA A 741 9.80 -14.53 9.00
N THR A 742 9.62 -13.34 8.42
CA THR A 742 10.31 -12.94 7.19
C THR A 742 11.78 -12.67 7.50
N THR A 743 12.69 -13.08 6.62
CA THR A 743 14.12 -12.90 6.87
C THR A 743 14.55 -11.44 6.66
N ASN A 744 15.42 -10.95 7.55
CA ASN A 744 16.06 -9.65 7.40
C ASN A 744 17.12 -9.69 6.29
N ASP A 745 17.31 -8.56 5.61
CA ASP A 745 18.37 -8.40 4.61
C ASP A 745 19.75 -8.48 5.27
N PRO A 746 20.58 -9.49 4.94
CA PRO A 746 21.89 -9.65 5.56
C PRO A 746 22.90 -8.57 5.15
N SER A 747 22.69 -7.90 4.02
CA SER A 747 23.56 -6.83 3.52
C SER A 747 23.41 -5.51 4.28
N GLN A 748 22.31 -5.37 5.04
CA GLN A 748 21.95 -4.12 5.72
C GLN A 748 22.28 -4.15 7.21
N ALA A 749 22.77 -3.02 7.72
CA ALA A 749 23.04 -2.86 9.15
C ALA A 749 21.76 -2.69 10.00
N GLN A 750 20.65 -2.29 9.37
CA GLN A 750 19.34 -2.13 10.00
C GLN A 750 18.50 -3.39 9.78
N SER A 751 17.64 -3.72 10.75
CA SER A 751 16.70 -4.85 10.65
C SER A 751 15.53 -4.51 9.71
N VAL A 752 15.79 -4.53 8.41
CA VAL A 752 14.79 -4.38 7.34
C VAL A 752 14.65 -5.73 6.62
N THR A 753 13.45 -6.05 6.13
CA THR A 753 13.21 -7.34 5.46
C THR A 753 13.93 -7.42 4.13
N GLN A 754 14.44 -8.61 3.80
CA GLN A 754 15.02 -8.86 2.49
C GLN A 754 13.91 -8.73 1.42
N PRO A 755 14.17 -8.00 0.33
CA PRO A 755 13.23 -7.90 -0.79
C PRO A 755 13.02 -9.27 -1.44
N ALA A 756 11.81 -9.51 -1.94
CA ALA A 756 11.57 -10.64 -2.85
C ALA A 756 12.27 -10.36 -4.18
N TYR A 757 12.81 -11.39 -4.82
CA TYR A 757 13.63 -11.25 -6.03
C TYR A 757 13.24 -12.25 -7.11
N TYR A 758 13.29 -11.80 -8.37
CA TYR A 758 13.05 -12.65 -9.53
C TYR A 758 14.30 -13.45 -9.90
N VAL A 759 14.09 -14.71 -10.27
CA VAL A 759 15.10 -15.63 -10.79
C VAL A 759 14.50 -16.49 -11.91
N TYR A 760 15.32 -16.89 -12.86
CA TYR A 760 14.98 -17.92 -13.83
C TYR A 760 15.59 -19.25 -13.36
N ALA A 761 14.78 -20.14 -12.78
CA ALA A 761 15.28 -21.34 -12.11
C ALA A 761 14.25 -22.48 -12.12
N THR A 762 14.72 -23.70 -11.90
CA THR A 762 13.87 -24.89 -11.69
C THR A 762 13.86 -25.26 -10.21
N TYR A 763 12.68 -25.20 -9.59
CA TYR A 763 12.45 -25.60 -8.21
C TYR A 763 11.98 -27.06 -8.13
N PRO A 764 11.97 -27.68 -6.92
CA PRO A 764 11.53 -29.06 -6.76
C PRO A 764 10.15 -29.32 -7.38
N GLU A 765 9.98 -30.49 -7.99
CA GLU A 765 8.74 -30.91 -8.69
C GLU A 765 8.41 -30.12 -9.98
N GLN A 766 9.28 -29.20 -10.42
CA GLN A 766 9.20 -28.57 -11.75
C GLN A 766 10.05 -29.33 -12.77
N ASP A 767 9.56 -29.43 -14.01
CA ASP A 767 10.24 -30.13 -15.10
C ASP A 767 11.11 -29.21 -15.98
N GLN A 768 11.02 -27.88 -15.80
CA GLN A 768 11.72 -26.87 -16.59
C GLN A 768 11.89 -25.56 -15.79
N PRO A 769 12.78 -24.64 -16.21
CA PRO A 769 12.96 -23.36 -15.54
C PRO A 769 11.78 -22.42 -15.78
N TYR A 770 11.31 -21.81 -14.70
CA TYR A 770 10.30 -20.75 -14.72
C TYR A 770 10.91 -19.44 -14.24
N PHE A 771 10.37 -18.33 -14.75
CA PHE A 771 10.66 -17.01 -14.19
C PHE A 771 9.77 -16.78 -12.99
N GLN A 772 10.39 -16.72 -11.82
CA GLN A 772 9.68 -16.83 -10.57
C GLN A 772 10.20 -15.85 -9.54
N LEU A 773 9.27 -15.33 -8.74
CA LEU A 773 9.54 -14.47 -7.60
C LEU A 773 9.72 -15.34 -6.36
N THR A 774 10.84 -15.20 -5.66
CA THR A 774 11.16 -16.04 -4.50
C THR A 774 11.50 -15.25 -3.24
N SER A 775 11.28 -15.86 -2.09
CA SER A 775 11.70 -15.37 -0.76
C SER A 775 11.86 -16.53 0.22
N THR A 776 12.56 -16.26 1.32
CA THR A 776 12.81 -17.23 2.40
C THR A 776 12.02 -16.91 3.68
N PHE A 777 11.79 -17.93 4.50
CA PHE A 777 11.24 -17.82 5.86
C PHE A 777 12.18 -18.43 6.89
N THR A 778 12.18 -17.87 8.10
CA THR A 778 12.81 -18.49 9.28
C THR A 778 11.76 -18.78 10.34
N PRO A 779 11.91 -19.80 11.20
CA PRO A 779 11.04 -19.94 12.36
C PRO A 779 11.11 -18.69 13.24
N ARG A 780 9.97 -18.22 13.77
CA ARG A 780 9.87 -16.95 14.52
C ARG A 780 10.82 -16.86 15.71
N ASN A 781 11.12 -17.99 16.35
CA ASN A 781 11.99 -18.06 17.53
C ASN A 781 13.37 -18.69 17.22
N ARG A 782 13.72 -18.90 15.94
CA ARG A 782 15.00 -19.50 15.51
C ARG A 782 15.43 -18.90 14.17
N GLU A 783 16.04 -17.72 14.20
CA GLU A 783 16.40 -16.97 12.99
C GLU A 783 17.60 -17.52 12.21
N ASN A 784 18.37 -18.47 12.76
CA ASN A 784 19.54 -19.06 12.10
C ASN A 784 19.19 -20.23 11.16
N ALA A 785 17.94 -20.69 11.17
CA ALA A 785 17.47 -21.77 10.31
C ALA A 785 16.45 -21.29 9.28
N LEU A 786 16.52 -21.84 8.08
CA LEU A 786 15.59 -21.72 6.99
C LEU A 786 14.42 -22.68 7.24
N ALA A 787 13.23 -22.13 7.47
CA ALA A 787 12.01 -22.93 7.63
C ALA A 787 11.45 -23.35 6.26
N SER A 788 11.43 -22.42 5.32
CA SER A 788 10.77 -22.61 4.03
C SER A 788 11.28 -21.65 2.97
N LEU A 789 11.16 -22.07 1.71
CA LEU A 789 11.20 -21.18 0.54
C LEU A 789 9.77 -20.94 0.05
N MET A 790 9.53 -19.80 -0.57
CA MET A 790 8.25 -19.45 -1.21
C MET A 790 8.54 -19.03 -2.63
N SER A 791 7.83 -19.57 -3.62
CA SER A 791 7.97 -19.24 -5.04
C SER A 791 6.61 -18.89 -5.65
N GLY A 792 6.55 -17.79 -6.41
CA GLY A 792 5.40 -17.37 -7.20
C GLY A 792 5.79 -17.27 -8.68
N TYR A 793 5.08 -17.96 -9.56
CA TYR A 793 5.39 -18.00 -11.00
C TYR A 793 4.13 -18.17 -11.86
N TYR A 794 4.29 -18.05 -13.17
CA TYR A 794 3.24 -18.40 -14.13
C TYR A 794 3.60 -19.72 -14.82
N ASP A 795 2.65 -20.67 -14.86
CA ASP A 795 2.82 -21.92 -15.59
C ASP A 795 2.73 -21.73 -17.11
N GLU A 796 2.92 -22.80 -17.89
CA GLU A 796 2.88 -22.76 -19.37
C GLU A 796 1.55 -22.21 -19.93
N ASP A 797 0.46 -22.38 -19.18
CA ASP A 797 -0.88 -21.90 -19.54
C ASP A 797 -1.11 -20.44 -19.08
N GLY A 798 -0.11 -19.81 -18.46
CA GLY A 798 -0.17 -18.44 -17.95
C GLY A 798 -0.94 -18.29 -16.63
N ASN A 799 -1.17 -19.37 -15.89
CA ASN A 799 -1.88 -19.33 -14.61
C ASN A 799 -0.91 -19.06 -13.45
N PRO A 800 -1.29 -18.22 -12.46
CA PRO A 800 -0.48 -17.99 -11.27
C PRO A 800 -0.36 -19.27 -10.44
N ARG A 801 0.87 -19.62 -10.06
CA ARG A 801 1.20 -20.68 -9.11
C ARG A 801 1.94 -20.08 -7.93
N LEU A 802 1.50 -20.44 -6.73
CA LEU A 802 2.15 -20.06 -5.47
C LEU A 802 2.48 -21.34 -4.69
N THR A 803 3.78 -21.59 -4.48
CA THR A 803 4.27 -22.82 -3.86
C THR A 803 5.16 -22.50 -2.67
N VAL A 804 4.95 -23.23 -1.57
CA VAL A 804 5.74 -23.18 -0.35
C VAL A 804 6.51 -24.49 -0.23
N TYR A 805 7.82 -24.37 -0.06
CA TYR A 805 8.73 -25.51 0.06
C TYR A 805 9.22 -25.63 1.49
N ASP A 806 8.56 -26.49 2.27
CA ASP A 806 8.94 -26.77 3.65
C ASP A 806 10.32 -27.43 3.67
N VAL A 807 11.30 -26.72 4.20
CA VAL A 807 12.68 -27.19 4.26
C VAL A 807 12.84 -28.10 5.46
N VAL A 808 13.23 -29.34 5.21
CA VAL A 808 13.55 -30.32 6.24
C VAL A 808 14.93 -30.90 5.97
N GLY A 809 15.73 -31.14 6.99
CA GLY A 809 17.05 -31.71 6.77
C GLY A 809 18.12 -31.15 7.68
N GLY A 810 19.36 -31.15 7.18
CA GLY A 810 20.55 -30.83 7.98
C GLY A 810 21.25 -29.52 7.63
N ASP A 811 21.38 -29.16 6.35
CA ASP A 811 22.00 -27.89 5.92
C ASP A 811 20.94 -26.80 5.68
N ASP A 812 20.15 -26.52 6.72
CA ASP A 812 19.00 -25.61 6.70
C ASP A 812 19.38 -24.19 7.17
N GLN A 813 20.58 -23.69 6.88
CA GLN A 813 21.01 -22.38 7.40
C GLN A 813 20.21 -21.22 6.77
N SER A 814 19.83 -20.21 7.54
CA SER A 814 19.16 -19.02 6.99
C SER A 814 20.12 -18.14 6.19
N VAL A 815 19.61 -17.27 5.31
CA VAL A 815 20.45 -16.34 4.53
C VAL A 815 21.34 -15.46 5.41
N ARG A 816 20.86 -15.05 6.60
CA ARG A 816 21.65 -14.29 7.57
C ARG A 816 22.81 -15.11 8.13
N GLN A 817 22.57 -16.38 8.43
CA GLN A 817 23.61 -17.28 8.92
C GLN A 817 24.64 -17.59 7.84
N ILE A 818 24.21 -17.79 6.59
CA ILE A 818 25.11 -17.99 5.45
C ILE A 818 25.97 -16.75 5.19
N HIS A 819 25.39 -15.54 5.21
CA HIS A 819 26.18 -14.31 5.08
C HIS A 819 27.26 -14.21 6.16
N GLN A 820 26.96 -14.59 7.40
CA GLN A 820 27.94 -14.63 8.48
C GLN A 820 29.05 -15.67 8.24
N ILE A 821 28.71 -16.85 7.73
CA ILE A 821 29.69 -17.88 7.35
C ILE A 821 30.59 -17.38 6.21
N ILE A 822 30.01 -16.79 5.17
CA ILE A 822 30.76 -16.19 4.04
C ILE A 822 31.71 -15.11 4.54
N THR A 823 31.20 -14.12 5.28
CA THR A 823 32.00 -12.96 5.74
C THR A 823 33.03 -13.29 6.82
N SER A 824 32.90 -14.42 7.50
CA SER A 824 33.91 -14.94 8.45
C SER A 824 34.94 -15.87 7.80
N THR A 825 34.71 -16.32 6.56
CA THR A 825 35.65 -17.16 5.82
C THR A 825 36.97 -16.43 5.57
N SER A 826 38.10 -17.11 5.81
CA SER A 826 39.43 -16.50 5.83
C SER A 826 39.81 -15.76 4.54
N GLU A 827 39.44 -16.29 3.37
CA GLU A 827 39.67 -15.62 2.08
C GLU A 827 38.87 -14.31 1.96
N VAL A 828 37.62 -14.33 2.41
CA VAL A 828 36.71 -13.16 2.38
C VAL A 828 37.20 -12.09 3.35
N VAL A 829 37.50 -12.46 4.61
CA VAL A 829 38.04 -11.53 5.62
C VAL A 829 39.32 -10.84 5.14
N THR A 830 40.20 -11.58 4.48
CA THR A 830 41.43 -11.02 3.90
C THR A 830 41.12 -9.99 2.82
N THR A 831 40.18 -10.32 1.92
CA THR A 831 39.77 -9.43 0.83
C THR A 831 39.06 -8.16 1.36
N LEU A 832 38.16 -8.30 2.33
CA LEU A 832 37.48 -7.18 2.99
C LEU A 832 38.49 -6.24 3.68
N ARG A 833 39.48 -6.81 4.39
CA ARG A 833 40.55 -6.03 5.03
C ARG A 833 41.38 -5.29 4.00
N ASP A 834 41.75 -5.95 2.91
CA ASP A 834 42.61 -5.36 1.88
C ASP A 834 41.85 -4.27 1.09
N ALA A 835 40.56 -4.46 0.80
CA ALA A 835 39.68 -3.45 0.22
C ALA A 835 39.56 -2.22 1.14
N THR A 836 39.34 -2.45 2.45
CA THR A 836 39.28 -1.37 3.45
C THR A 836 40.61 -0.60 3.53
N GLN A 837 41.75 -1.31 3.51
CA GLN A 837 43.09 -0.70 3.51
C GLN A 837 43.37 0.10 2.23
N ALA A 838 42.82 -0.33 1.10
CA ALA A 838 42.88 0.38 -0.18
C ALA A 838 41.94 1.58 -0.26
N GLY A 839 41.16 1.86 0.80
CA GLY A 839 40.16 2.93 0.82
C GLY A 839 39.00 2.64 -0.13
N THR A 840 38.54 1.39 -0.18
CA THR A 840 37.40 0.96 -1.01
C THR A 840 36.29 0.47 -0.09
N THR A 841 35.07 0.89 -0.34
CA THR A 841 33.85 0.43 0.30
C THR A 841 33.38 -0.86 -0.38
N VAL A 842 32.96 -1.84 0.40
CA VAL A 842 32.40 -3.10 -0.10
C VAL A 842 30.88 -2.96 -0.06
N GLU A 843 30.23 -3.32 -1.16
CA GLU A 843 28.78 -3.38 -1.29
C GLU A 843 28.40 -4.81 -1.68
N TRP A 844 27.54 -5.45 -0.90
CA TRP A 844 27.03 -6.77 -1.20
C TRP A 844 25.75 -6.64 -2.01
N GLY A 845 25.60 -7.46 -3.05
CA GLY A 845 24.31 -7.61 -3.72
C GLY A 845 23.36 -8.48 -2.91
N ASN A 846 22.18 -8.73 -3.46
CA ASN A 846 21.20 -9.58 -2.80
C ASN A 846 21.71 -11.04 -2.65
N LEU A 847 21.59 -11.61 -1.45
CA LEU A 847 21.92 -13.01 -1.21
C LEU A 847 20.78 -13.92 -1.70
N LEU A 848 21.05 -14.68 -2.76
CA LEU A 848 20.10 -15.59 -3.41
C LEU A 848 20.17 -16.97 -2.76
N ALA A 849 19.02 -17.59 -2.50
CA ALA A 849 18.91 -18.95 -1.95
C ALA A 849 18.11 -19.81 -2.93
N LEU A 850 18.80 -20.70 -3.66
CA LEU A 850 18.23 -21.46 -4.77
C LEU A 850 18.31 -22.98 -4.50
N PRO A 851 17.19 -23.71 -4.59
CA PRO A 851 17.22 -25.18 -4.48
C PRO A 851 17.92 -25.77 -5.71
N VAL A 852 18.95 -26.57 -5.49
CA VAL A 852 19.71 -27.27 -6.55
C VAL A 852 20.02 -28.69 -6.09
N GLY A 853 19.48 -29.68 -6.80
CA GLY A 853 19.64 -31.09 -6.45
C GLY A 853 19.02 -31.43 -5.09
N ASP A 854 19.83 -31.91 -4.15
CA ASP A 854 19.45 -32.21 -2.77
C ASP A 854 19.97 -31.18 -1.75
N GLY A 855 20.37 -29.98 -2.22
CA GLY A 855 20.96 -28.91 -1.43
C GLY A 855 20.44 -27.51 -1.78
N ILE A 856 20.87 -26.50 -1.04
CA ILE A 856 20.56 -25.09 -1.35
C ILE A 856 21.86 -24.41 -1.77
N LEU A 857 21.86 -23.84 -2.97
CA LEU A 857 22.90 -22.97 -3.46
C LEU A 857 22.63 -21.55 -2.96
N TYR A 858 23.49 -21.07 -2.09
CA TYR A 858 23.51 -19.66 -1.71
C TYR A 858 24.54 -18.92 -2.56
N LEU A 859 24.17 -17.76 -3.08
CA LEU A 859 25.03 -16.92 -3.90
C LEU A 859 24.92 -15.46 -3.46
N GLU A 860 26.06 -14.80 -3.29
CA GLU A 860 26.14 -13.39 -2.94
C GLU A 860 27.27 -12.69 -3.73
N PRO A 861 26.94 -11.78 -4.65
CA PRO A 861 27.95 -11.03 -5.40
C PRO A 861 28.54 -9.89 -4.56
N MET A 862 29.86 -9.69 -4.68
CA MET A 862 30.60 -8.66 -3.96
C MET A 862 31.09 -7.56 -4.90
N TYR A 863 30.61 -6.35 -4.66
CA TYR A 863 30.98 -5.14 -5.40
C TYR A 863 31.96 -4.29 -4.60
N LEU A 864 32.89 -3.67 -5.32
CA LEU A 864 33.85 -2.73 -4.76
C LEU A 864 33.61 -1.33 -5.31
N ARG A 865 33.48 -0.36 -4.42
CA ARG A 865 33.35 1.08 -4.71
C ARG A 865 34.52 1.83 -4.09
N ARG A 866 35.41 2.43 -4.87
CA ARG A 866 36.56 3.17 -4.31
C ARG A 866 36.07 4.43 -3.58
N GLN A 867 36.68 4.78 -2.46
CA GLN A 867 36.36 6.02 -1.75
C GLN A 867 37.08 7.18 -2.45
N ALA A 868 36.30 8.15 -2.93
CA ALA A 868 36.77 9.25 -3.77
C ALA A 868 37.94 10.03 -3.14
N GLY A 869 39.16 9.77 -3.64
CA GLY A 869 40.37 10.53 -3.39
C GLY A 869 40.58 11.72 -4.34
N GLY A 870 39.52 12.20 -5.00
CA GLY A 870 39.50 13.38 -5.84
C GLY A 870 39.45 13.11 -7.35
N GLN A 871 38.33 13.50 -7.96
CA GLN A 871 38.08 13.67 -9.42
C GLN A 871 37.74 12.42 -10.25
N GLY A 872 36.97 11.49 -9.69
CA GLY A 872 36.17 10.52 -10.44
C GLY A 872 35.02 10.01 -9.57
N GLU A 873 33.85 9.80 -10.15
CA GLU A 873 32.79 9.01 -9.49
C GLU A 873 33.24 7.55 -9.53
N ASP A 874 33.37 6.94 -8.35
CA ASP A 874 33.79 5.55 -8.22
C ASP A 874 32.53 4.68 -8.28
N LEU A 875 32.36 3.91 -9.36
CA LEU A 875 31.24 2.99 -9.58
C LEU A 875 31.40 1.67 -8.84
N PRO A 876 30.29 1.00 -8.47
CA PRO A 876 30.33 -0.39 -8.03
C PRO A 876 30.83 -1.28 -9.17
N ARG A 877 31.85 -2.09 -8.89
CA ARG A 877 32.36 -3.12 -9.81
C ARG A 877 32.32 -4.48 -9.15
N LEU A 878 31.71 -5.45 -9.82
CA LEU A 878 31.74 -6.85 -9.41
C LEU A 878 33.20 -7.32 -9.39
N THR A 879 33.67 -7.72 -8.21
CA THR A 879 35.08 -8.16 -8.05
C THR A 879 35.17 -9.63 -7.68
N ASN A 880 34.24 -10.12 -6.87
CA ASN A 880 34.17 -11.52 -6.46
C ASN A 880 32.71 -11.98 -6.33
N VAL A 881 32.52 -13.29 -6.42
CA VAL A 881 31.28 -13.99 -6.13
C VAL A 881 31.54 -14.94 -4.97
N ALA A 882 30.71 -14.86 -3.94
CA ALA A 882 30.67 -15.81 -2.84
C ALA A 882 29.54 -16.82 -3.09
N ILE A 883 29.83 -18.10 -2.93
CA ILE A 883 28.82 -19.16 -2.97
C ILE A 883 28.96 -20.06 -1.74
N SER A 884 27.86 -20.65 -1.30
CA SER A 884 27.85 -21.71 -0.29
C SER A 884 26.94 -22.84 -0.73
N TYR A 885 27.44 -24.09 -0.63
CA TYR A 885 26.67 -25.29 -0.92
C TYR A 885 27.15 -26.45 -0.04
N GLY A 886 26.25 -27.02 0.78
CA GLY A 886 26.62 -28.11 1.69
C GLY A 886 27.63 -27.73 2.77
N GLY A 887 27.56 -26.48 3.24
CA GLY A 887 28.51 -25.88 4.18
C GLY A 887 29.90 -25.54 3.60
N TYR A 888 30.15 -25.79 2.32
CA TYR A 888 31.39 -25.42 1.63
C TYR A 888 31.29 -24.04 1.00
N VAL A 889 32.22 -23.14 1.33
CA VAL A 889 32.26 -21.79 0.76
C VAL A 889 33.23 -21.70 -0.41
N GLY A 890 32.76 -21.18 -1.55
CA GLY A 890 33.58 -20.77 -2.68
C GLY A 890 33.63 -19.25 -2.78
N PHE A 891 34.83 -18.67 -2.91
CA PHE A 891 34.98 -17.23 -3.09
C PHE A 891 36.03 -16.93 -4.16
N ALA A 892 35.60 -16.46 -5.33
CA ALA A 892 36.46 -16.26 -6.48
C ALA A 892 36.01 -15.07 -7.35
N PRO A 893 36.85 -14.56 -8.26
CA PRO A 893 36.47 -13.48 -9.17
C PRO A 893 35.33 -13.82 -10.14
N THR A 894 35.18 -15.10 -10.49
CA THR A 894 34.12 -15.59 -11.39
C THR A 894 33.27 -16.65 -10.70
N PHE A 895 32.02 -16.80 -11.14
CA PHE A 895 31.10 -17.80 -10.60
C PHE A 895 31.60 -19.23 -10.85
N GLU A 896 32.14 -19.50 -12.03
CA GLU A 896 32.69 -20.80 -12.42
C GLU A 896 33.87 -21.21 -11.56
N GLU A 897 34.75 -20.27 -11.22
CA GLU A 897 35.87 -20.52 -10.30
C GLU A 897 35.38 -20.75 -8.86
N ALA A 898 34.34 -20.05 -8.43
CA ALA A 898 33.74 -20.23 -7.10
C ALA A 898 33.10 -21.64 -7.00
N VAL A 899 32.37 -22.07 -8.03
CA VAL A 899 31.82 -23.42 -8.17
C VAL A 899 32.92 -24.47 -8.14
N ALA A 900 34.00 -24.28 -8.92
CA ALA A 900 35.13 -25.20 -8.95
C ALA A 900 35.80 -25.34 -7.57
N MET A 901 35.91 -24.24 -6.81
CA MET A 901 36.44 -24.25 -5.45
C MET A 901 35.57 -25.07 -4.49
N VAL A 902 34.25 -24.92 -4.55
CA VAL A 902 33.31 -25.72 -3.73
C VAL A 902 33.43 -27.19 -4.08
N VAL A 903 33.45 -27.55 -5.37
CA VAL A 903 33.62 -28.94 -5.82
C VAL A 903 34.96 -29.52 -5.37
N GLU A 904 36.06 -28.76 -5.44
CA GLU A 904 37.36 -29.20 -4.96
C GLU A 904 37.36 -29.46 -3.45
N LYS A 905 36.78 -28.56 -2.65
CA LYS A 905 36.65 -28.74 -1.19
C LYS A 905 35.80 -29.96 -0.84
N TYR A 906 34.69 -30.17 -1.55
CA TYR A 906 33.83 -31.36 -1.40
C TYR A 906 34.57 -32.66 -1.74
N VAL A 907 35.20 -32.75 -2.92
CA VAL A 907 35.89 -33.97 -3.38
C VAL A 907 37.13 -34.28 -2.53
N SER A 908 37.81 -33.26 -2.01
CA SER A 908 38.96 -33.43 -1.11
C SER A 908 38.58 -33.84 0.31
N GLY A 909 37.29 -33.76 0.67
CA GLY A 909 36.80 -34.04 2.02
C GLY A 909 37.30 -33.03 3.06
N ALA A 910 37.46 -31.76 2.66
CA ALA A 910 37.78 -30.68 3.58
C ALA A 910 36.66 -30.55 4.65
N PRO A 911 36.98 -30.12 5.89
CA PRO A 911 35.95 -29.76 6.85
C PRO A 911 35.16 -28.56 6.34
N SER A 912 33.83 -28.60 6.46
CA SER A 912 32.98 -27.49 6.04
C SER A 912 33.26 -26.26 6.90
N GLU A 913 33.06 -25.06 6.34
CA GLU A 913 33.21 -23.82 7.10
C GLU A 913 32.16 -23.71 8.22
N ALA A 914 30.96 -24.28 8.02
CA ALA A 914 29.93 -24.38 9.04
C ALA A 914 30.39 -25.17 10.29
N GLU A 915 31.09 -26.29 10.11
CA GLU A 915 31.66 -27.10 11.21
C GLU A 915 32.81 -26.38 11.95
N GLN A 916 33.55 -25.49 11.29
CA GLN A 916 34.64 -24.75 11.90
C GLN A 916 34.13 -23.62 12.80
N THR A 917 33.02 -22.97 12.43
CA THR A 917 32.36 -21.96 13.27
C THR A 917 31.70 -22.54 14.52
N GLU A 918 31.17 -23.77 14.48
CA GLU A 918 30.65 -24.45 15.68
C GLU A 918 31.79 -24.97 16.60
N GLY A 919 32.98 -25.25 16.05
CA GLY A 919 34.12 -25.81 16.79
C GLY A 919 34.90 -24.84 17.67
N GLU A 920 34.72 -23.51 17.53
CA GLU A 920 35.45 -22.51 18.33
C GLU A 920 34.78 -22.21 19.69
N GLU A 921 33.53 -22.64 19.92
CA GLU A 921 32.89 -22.62 21.24
C GLU A 921 33.09 -23.95 22.00
N GLY A 922 34.32 -24.22 22.44
CA GLY A 922 34.54 -25.15 23.58
C GLY A 922 35.68 -26.16 23.44
N GLU A 923 36.93 -25.70 23.49
CA GLU A 923 38.02 -26.56 23.97
C GLU A 923 38.23 -26.36 25.48
N THR A 924 37.65 -27.25 26.28
CA THR A 924 38.24 -27.64 27.56
C THR A 924 38.19 -29.15 27.68
N GLU A 925 39.39 -29.75 27.72
CA GLU A 925 39.64 -31.19 27.75
C GLU A 925 38.75 -31.97 28.74
N SER A 926 38.14 -33.06 28.29
CA SER A 926 37.62 -34.13 29.16
C SER A 926 38.49 -35.38 29.05
N PRO A 927 38.83 -36.07 30.16
CA PRO A 927 39.37 -37.42 30.13
C PRO A 927 38.25 -38.48 30.09
N SER A 928 38.62 -39.63 29.53
CA SER A 928 37.79 -40.71 28.97
C SER A 928 37.15 -41.73 29.96
N GLU A 929 36.18 -42.47 29.40
CA GLU A 929 35.63 -43.84 29.67
C GLU A 929 34.43 -44.11 30.63
N THR A 930 33.23 -44.25 30.02
CA THR A 930 32.14 -45.31 30.07
C THR A 930 31.70 -46.05 31.38
N PRO A 931 30.48 -46.66 31.47
CA PRO A 931 29.10 -46.24 31.15
C PRO A 931 28.03 -46.55 32.26
N THR A 932 26.77 -46.11 32.01
CA THR A 932 25.46 -46.64 32.49
C THR A 932 24.81 -46.04 33.75
N THR A 933 23.62 -45.42 33.60
CA THR A 933 22.31 -45.74 34.24
C THR A 933 21.41 -44.49 34.42
N GLU A 934 20.15 -44.63 34.01
CA GLU A 934 18.88 -43.91 34.28
C GLU A 934 18.85 -42.58 35.10
N ALA A 935 18.23 -41.55 34.48
CA ALA A 935 17.37 -40.41 34.95
C ALA A 935 17.57 -39.80 36.36
N PRO A 936 17.53 -38.45 36.53
CA PRO A 936 16.44 -37.58 36.07
C PRO A 936 16.82 -36.17 35.54
N THR A 937 15.86 -35.54 34.87
CA THR A 937 15.76 -34.11 34.56
C THR A 937 16.20 -33.21 35.73
N THR A 938 17.20 -32.37 35.50
CA THR A 938 17.50 -31.20 36.31
C THR A 938 17.74 -30.04 35.35
N GLU A 939 16.82 -29.08 35.38
CA GLU A 939 16.95 -27.71 34.83
C GLU A 939 18.32 -27.12 35.20
N ALA A 940 19.08 -26.67 34.20
CA ALA A 940 20.15 -25.71 34.43
C ALA A 940 19.49 -24.35 34.75
N PRO A 941 19.89 -23.65 35.83
CA PRO A 941 19.38 -22.30 36.06
C PRO A 941 19.91 -21.35 34.98
N PRO A 942 19.13 -20.37 34.53
CA PRO A 942 19.64 -19.32 33.67
C PRO A 942 20.79 -18.58 34.37
N ALA A 943 21.74 -18.09 33.59
CA ALA A 943 22.83 -17.25 34.09
C ALA A 943 22.22 -16.07 34.87
N ALA A 944 22.42 -16.05 36.19
CA ALA A 944 21.94 -14.98 37.03
C ALA A 944 22.74 -13.72 36.72
N ASP A 945 22.04 -12.61 36.48
CA ASP A 945 22.64 -11.29 36.40
C ASP A 945 23.46 -11.00 37.68
N PRO A 946 24.52 -10.19 37.59
CA PRO A 946 25.23 -9.73 38.78
C PRO A 946 24.24 -9.13 39.79
N PRO A 947 24.41 -9.36 41.11
CA PRO A 947 23.42 -8.97 42.13
C PRO A 947 23.13 -7.45 42.16
N GLU A 948 24.00 -6.63 41.59
CA GLU A 948 23.79 -5.17 41.42
C GLU A 948 22.83 -4.84 40.27
N VAL A 949 22.85 -5.62 39.18
CA VAL A 949 21.92 -5.49 38.05
C VAL A 949 20.55 -6.04 38.45
N GLU A 950 20.50 -7.18 39.12
CA GLU A 950 19.24 -7.77 39.63
C GLU A 950 18.51 -6.80 40.59
N ALA A 951 19.25 -6.16 41.52
CA ALA A 951 18.68 -5.15 42.40
C ALA A 951 18.19 -3.89 41.65
N ALA A 952 18.84 -3.51 40.55
CA ALA A 952 18.41 -2.38 39.72
C ALA A 952 17.17 -2.72 38.89
N ILE A 953 17.05 -3.97 38.40
CA ILE A 953 15.85 -4.48 37.72
C ILE A 953 14.66 -4.47 38.70
N ASP A 954 14.84 -4.95 39.92
CA ASP A 954 13.79 -4.93 40.95
C ASP A 954 13.31 -3.50 41.26
N ASN A 955 14.22 -2.51 41.28
CA ASN A 955 13.88 -1.11 41.48
C ASN A 955 13.06 -0.54 40.31
N VAL A 956 13.38 -0.91 39.07
CA VAL A 956 12.60 -0.51 37.88
C VAL A 956 11.20 -1.12 37.93
N ILE A 957 11.08 -2.41 38.26
CA ILE A 957 9.78 -3.09 38.40
C ILE A 957 8.92 -2.42 39.49
N ALA A 958 9.52 -2.09 40.63
CA ALA A 958 8.83 -1.41 41.71
C ALA A 958 8.39 0.02 41.33
N ALA A 959 9.25 0.78 40.64
CA ALA A 959 8.94 2.14 40.19
C ALA A 959 7.87 2.15 39.08
N GLN A 960 7.89 1.16 38.18
CA GLN A 960 6.88 0.98 37.15
C GLN A 960 5.51 0.67 37.77
N ALA A 961 5.44 -0.25 38.74
CA ALA A 961 4.19 -0.55 39.43
C ALA A 961 3.63 0.67 40.18
N ALA A 962 4.50 1.50 40.76
CA ALA A 962 4.10 2.76 41.40
C ALA A 962 3.58 3.79 40.39
N TYR A 963 4.19 3.89 39.21
CA TYR A 963 3.73 4.74 38.12
C TYR A 963 2.37 4.30 37.56
N GLU A 964 2.19 3.00 37.31
CA GLU A 964 0.91 2.43 36.85
C GLU A 964 -0.22 2.68 37.87
N GLN A 965 0.07 2.56 39.17
CA GLN A 965 -0.87 2.87 40.23
C GLN A 965 -1.23 4.37 40.29
N ALA A 966 -0.23 5.24 40.10
CA ALA A 966 -0.41 6.68 40.05
C ALA A 966 -1.20 7.12 38.80
N GLN A 967 -1.03 6.44 37.67
CA GLN A 967 -1.81 6.68 36.45
C GLN A 967 -3.27 6.23 36.60
N ALA A 968 -3.51 5.11 37.28
CA ALA A 968 -4.86 4.56 37.45
C ALA A 968 -5.72 5.34 38.48
N SER A 969 -5.09 6.00 39.46
CA SER A 969 -5.83 6.56 40.60
C SER A 969 -5.26 7.83 41.26
N GLY A 970 -4.10 8.30 40.79
CA GLY A 970 -3.37 9.43 41.36
C GLY A 970 -3.74 10.78 40.75
N THR A 971 -3.22 11.84 41.36
CA THR A 971 -3.23 13.20 40.82
C THR A 971 -2.08 13.39 39.82
N ASN A 972 -2.19 14.35 38.90
CA ASN A 972 -1.12 14.65 37.94
C ASN A 972 0.24 14.96 38.60
N GLU A 973 0.25 15.44 39.84
CA GLU A 973 1.49 15.66 40.61
C GLU A 973 2.09 14.35 41.14
N GLU A 974 1.27 13.37 41.50
CA GLU A 974 1.70 12.04 41.91
C GLU A 974 2.17 11.20 40.71
N GLU A 975 1.49 11.32 39.56
CA GLU A 975 1.94 10.72 38.30
C GLU A 975 3.29 11.29 37.86
N GLY A 976 3.46 12.62 37.91
CA GLY A 976 4.73 13.26 37.57
C GLY A 976 5.89 12.81 38.46
N ARG A 977 5.67 12.66 39.77
CA ARG A 977 6.71 12.14 40.69
C ARG A 977 7.01 10.67 40.46
N ALA A 978 5.99 9.84 40.22
CA ALA A 978 6.20 8.42 39.94
C ALA A 978 6.94 8.19 38.61
N LEU A 979 6.73 9.08 37.63
CA LEU A 979 7.48 9.11 36.38
C LEU A 979 8.95 9.50 36.61
N ASP A 980 9.22 10.55 37.41
CA ASP A 980 10.59 10.94 37.77
C ASP A 980 11.33 9.80 38.51
N ASP A 981 10.64 9.08 39.40
CA ASP A 981 11.19 7.93 40.14
C ASP A 981 11.49 6.73 39.21
N LEU A 982 10.64 6.48 38.21
CA LEU A 982 10.88 5.44 37.20
C LEU A 982 12.08 5.77 36.31
N LEU A 983 12.19 7.03 35.85
CA LEU A 983 13.35 7.47 35.07
C LEU A 983 14.65 7.34 35.87
N ALA A 984 14.63 7.71 37.15
CA ALA A 984 15.79 7.54 38.04
C ALA A 984 16.17 6.06 38.26
N ALA A 985 15.19 5.15 38.28
CA ALA A 985 15.45 3.71 38.39
C ALA A 985 16.05 3.14 37.09
N LEU A 986 15.62 3.62 35.93
CA LEU A 986 16.18 3.24 34.63
C LEU A 986 17.63 3.72 34.47
N ASP A 987 17.95 4.94 34.92
CA ASP A 987 19.32 5.45 34.93
C ASP A 987 20.23 4.60 35.83
N GLN A 988 19.72 4.11 36.98
CA GLN A 988 20.45 3.21 37.87
C GLN A 988 20.69 1.84 37.24
N LEU A 989 19.71 1.31 36.50
CA LEU A 989 19.87 0.05 35.76
C LEU A 989 20.91 0.18 34.64
N ALA A 990 20.88 1.27 33.89
CA ALA A 990 21.90 1.54 32.86
C ALA A 990 23.31 1.60 33.46
N ALA A 991 23.47 2.31 34.58
CA ALA A 991 24.76 2.38 35.29
C ALA A 991 25.20 1.02 35.87
N ALA A 992 24.27 0.20 36.35
CA ALA A 992 24.57 -1.14 36.86
C ALA A 992 25.01 -2.10 35.75
N ARG A 993 24.38 -2.02 34.56
CA ARG A 993 24.77 -2.81 33.38
C ARG A 993 26.13 -2.40 32.84
N GLU A 994 26.38 -1.10 32.74
CA GLU A 994 27.69 -0.57 32.32
C GLU A 994 28.81 -1.00 33.28
N ALA A 995 28.56 -1.02 34.60
CA ALA A 995 29.50 -1.52 35.59
C ALA A 995 29.71 -3.04 35.54
N ALA A 996 28.68 -3.79 35.09
CA ALA A 996 28.71 -5.23 34.89
C ALA A 996 29.31 -5.67 33.54
N GLY A 997 29.56 -4.74 32.61
CA GLY A 997 30.00 -5.04 31.25
C GLY A 997 28.90 -5.67 30.37
N GLN A 998 27.64 -5.37 30.69
CA GLN A 998 26.44 -5.79 29.96
C GLN A 998 25.87 -4.68 29.07
#